data_AF-A0A397MAJ5-F1
#
_entry.id   AF-A0A397MAJ5-F1
#
_cell.length_a   1.000
_cell.length_b   1.000
_cell.length_c   1.000
_cell.angle_alpha   90.00
_cell.angle_beta   90.00
_cell.angle_gamma   90.00
#
_symmetry.space_group_name_H-M   'P 1'
#
loop_
_entity.id
_entity.type
_entity.pdbx_description
1 polymer ?
#
loop_
_entity_poly.entity_id
_entity_poly.type
_entity_poly.pdbx_seq_one_letter_code
_entity_poly.pdbx_strand_id
1 'polypeptide(L)'
;MFAQANQTHFSLSIEGVEHDLQVLEFSGREAVSQPYAFDVELISERPDLDLESLLHQRAFLAFDQNDTGIHGLIHRIAQGESGKRMTRYRLTLVPQLAYLAHRTNQRIFQHLTVEKIIGQVLEEHGIQADAYQFQLGSIYPEREYCVQYDESDLHFIQRLCEEEGIHYHFQHSSEGHVLTFGDDQTVFPRLAPLAYQQDTGLVADDPVIKHFGVRVETRTSQVTRRDYDFEKPRLQLEAKAEGDAQPKLEDYDYPGRYTDRERGKHLAKRALERHRHDFELAQGDGDSPTLVSGHFLDLSEHPRQEWNQLWLLTEVLHEGKQPQVLEESVTSDTQPADGFTQGYRNRFTATPWDVPYRPSLAHPKPRILGSQSAVVTGPAGEEIHCDQYGRVKVQFFWDREGQADEKTSCWLRVSSSWAGDRYGTITIPRIGMEVLVTFLEGDPDQPLVTGCLYHAEHVVPYDLPANKTRSVFKTLSSPGGGGYNELRIEDRKGAEQIYVHAQRDWDENIEHDQKIRVGNERHDTVEANAYSHFKAEEHRTTHGDRKTEIKANDHLTVGDSQHIKLGNGQFIKAGQEIHLSSGLKVVLEAGSELTLKGGGSFIKLDGGGVSLVGPVIKINSGGAPGNGSGAAPTPPVLPKPADTAPVGDKTGTANINVPPPPTEKGAKGPQQLIVDVWGDPEQGGQVKLLDPEEDA
;
A
#
# COMPACT_ATOMS: atom_id res chain seq x y z
N MET A 1 -30.80 -46.76 -36.52
CA MET A 1 -30.46 -48.21 -36.44
C MET A 1 -30.71 -48.64 -35.00
N PHE A 2 -31.64 -49.56 -34.70
CA PHE A 2 -32.00 -49.91 -33.31
C PHE A 2 -30.77 -50.39 -32.51
N ALA A 3 -30.31 -49.60 -31.56
CA ALA A 3 -29.35 -50.05 -30.55
C ALA A 3 -30.07 -50.99 -29.58
N GLN A 4 -29.45 -52.14 -29.27
CA GLN A 4 -30.03 -53.13 -28.34
C GLN A 4 -30.15 -52.53 -26.94
N ALA A 5 -31.28 -52.76 -26.26
CA ALA A 5 -31.57 -52.29 -24.90
C ALA A 5 -30.64 -52.81 -23.78
N ASN A 6 -29.57 -53.54 -24.14
CA ASN A 6 -28.65 -54.24 -23.24
C ASN A 6 -27.20 -53.71 -23.26
N GLN A 7 -26.90 -52.60 -23.95
CA GLN A 7 -25.55 -52.01 -23.92
C GLN A 7 -25.49 -50.84 -22.91
N THR A 8 -24.46 -50.84 -22.07
CA THR A 8 -24.13 -49.70 -21.22
C THR A 8 -23.57 -48.57 -22.10
N HIS A 9 -24.23 -47.41 -22.07
CA HIS A 9 -23.89 -46.20 -22.80
C HIS A 9 -23.03 -45.24 -21.97
N PHE A 10 -23.20 -45.25 -20.65
CA PHE A 10 -22.41 -44.42 -19.74
C PHE A 10 -21.39 -45.27 -19.00
N SER A 11 -20.16 -44.78 -18.97
CA SER A 11 -19.06 -45.42 -18.24
C SER A 11 -18.25 -44.38 -17.49
N LEU A 12 -17.72 -44.80 -16.34
CA LEU A 12 -16.73 -44.04 -15.58
C LEU A 12 -15.41 -44.80 -15.68
N SER A 13 -14.34 -44.11 -16.05
CA SER A 13 -12.97 -44.61 -15.86
C SER A 13 -12.28 -43.79 -14.78
N ILE A 14 -11.55 -44.45 -13.88
CA ILE A 14 -10.74 -43.80 -12.84
C ILE A 14 -9.28 -44.16 -13.12
N GLU A 15 -8.44 -43.14 -13.31
CA GLU A 15 -7.03 -43.31 -13.66
C GLU A 15 -6.30 -44.10 -12.56
N GLY A 16 -5.60 -45.17 -12.94
CA GLY A 16 -4.79 -45.97 -12.01
C GLY A 16 -5.58 -46.82 -11.01
N VAL A 17 -6.91 -46.91 -11.12
CA VAL A 17 -7.76 -47.67 -10.19
C VAL A 17 -8.58 -48.71 -10.93
N GLU A 18 -8.37 -49.99 -10.59
CA GLU A 18 -9.20 -51.08 -11.09
C GLU A 18 -10.52 -51.15 -10.31
N HIS A 19 -11.65 -51.01 -11.02
CA HIS A 19 -12.97 -51.03 -10.40
C HIS A 19 -14.07 -51.66 -11.24
N ASP A 20 -15.13 -52.07 -10.55
CA ASP A 20 -16.38 -52.60 -11.09
C ASP A 20 -17.54 -51.58 -11.03
N LEU A 21 -17.24 -50.30 -10.76
CA LEU A 21 -18.25 -49.24 -10.73
C LEU A 21 -18.95 -49.08 -12.09
N GLN A 22 -20.28 -49.15 -12.06
CA GLN A 22 -21.15 -48.90 -13.22
C GLN A 22 -22.00 -47.66 -12.99
N VAL A 23 -22.17 -46.83 -14.03
CA VAL A 23 -22.97 -45.60 -13.96
C VAL A 23 -24.45 -45.95 -13.98
N LEU A 24 -25.16 -45.54 -12.91
CA LEU A 24 -26.61 -45.65 -12.79
C LEU A 24 -27.30 -44.41 -13.32
N GLU A 25 -26.90 -43.24 -12.82
CA GLU A 25 -27.37 -41.94 -13.30
C GLU A 25 -26.34 -40.86 -13.03
N PHE A 26 -26.43 -39.74 -13.74
CA PHE A 26 -25.66 -38.56 -13.43
C PHE A 26 -26.46 -37.29 -13.74
N SER A 27 -26.13 -36.23 -13.01
CA SER A 27 -26.56 -34.88 -13.30
C SER A 27 -25.36 -33.95 -13.21
N GLY A 28 -25.16 -33.11 -14.22
CA GLY A 28 -24.03 -32.19 -14.22
C GLY A 28 -24.35 -30.85 -14.83
N ARG A 29 -23.56 -29.86 -14.43
CA ARG A 29 -23.64 -28.50 -14.95
C ARG A 29 -22.25 -28.03 -15.35
N GLU A 30 -22.16 -27.48 -16.55
CA GLU A 30 -21.01 -26.73 -17.01
C GLU A 30 -21.44 -25.37 -17.56
N ALA A 31 -20.62 -24.35 -17.37
CA ALA A 31 -20.91 -23.01 -17.85
C ALA A 31 -19.61 -22.23 -18.10
N VAL A 32 -19.66 -21.30 -19.05
CA VAL A 32 -18.54 -20.41 -19.33
C VAL A 32 -18.24 -19.56 -18.10
N SER A 33 -16.97 -19.55 -17.69
CA SER A 33 -16.43 -18.85 -16.52
C SER A 33 -16.91 -19.38 -15.17
N GLN A 34 -17.30 -20.66 -15.11
CA GLN A 34 -17.59 -21.36 -13.87
C GLN A 34 -16.96 -22.76 -13.87
N PRO A 35 -16.50 -23.28 -12.72
CA PRO A 35 -16.12 -24.69 -12.60
C PRO A 35 -17.33 -25.59 -12.86
N TYR A 36 -17.18 -26.60 -13.71
CA TYR A 36 -18.22 -27.62 -13.88
C TYR A 36 -18.30 -28.53 -12.65
N ALA A 37 -19.45 -29.15 -12.44
CA ALA A 37 -19.65 -30.16 -11.41
C ALA A 37 -20.63 -31.23 -11.89
N PHE A 38 -20.26 -32.51 -11.74
CA PHE A 38 -21.07 -33.66 -12.13
C PHE A 38 -21.25 -34.60 -10.95
N ASP A 39 -22.49 -34.74 -10.48
CA ASP A 39 -22.86 -35.75 -9.51
C ASP A 39 -23.21 -37.04 -10.24
N VAL A 40 -22.50 -38.12 -9.91
CA VAL A 40 -22.61 -39.44 -10.54
C VAL A 40 -23.03 -40.45 -9.49
N GLU A 41 -24.15 -41.12 -9.72
CA GLU A 41 -24.58 -42.27 -8.95
C GLU A 41 -24.09 -43.55 -9.65
N LEU A 42 -23.42 -44.38 -8.86
CA LEU A 42 -22.71 -45.57 -9.28
C LEU A 42 -23.22 -46.78 -8.50
N ILE A 43 -23.07 -47.95 -9.08
CA ILE A 43 -23.26 -49.22 -8.39
C ILE A 43 -22.02 -50.10 -8.55
N SER A 44 -21.77 -50.96 -7.56
CA SER A 44 -20.69 -51.94 -7.57
C SER A 44 -21.10 -53.18 -6.77
N GLU A 45 -20.58 -54.35 -7.15
CA GLU A 45 -20.77 -55.57 -6.36
C GLU A 45 -19.90 -55.57 -5.09
N ARG A 46 -18.86 -54.72 -5.04
CA ARG A 46 -17.98 -54.54 -3.90
C ARG A 46 -18.58 -53.55 -2.88
N PRO A 47 -18.90 -53.98 -1.65
CA PRO A 47 -19.44 -53.12 -0.61
C PRO A 47 -18.36 -52.39 0.22
N ASP A 48 -17.09 -52.61 -0.09
CA ASP A 48 -15.92 -52.27 0.74
C ASP A 48 -14.86 -51.47 -0.04
N LEU A 49 -15.26 -50.68 -1.03
CA LEU A 49 -14.34 -49.78 -1.72
C LEU A 49 -13.69 -48.80 -0.73
N ASP A 50 -12.37 -48.67 -0.80
CA ASP A 50 -11.65 -47.65 -0.02
C ASP A 50 -11.94 -46.26 -0.59
N LEU A 51 -12.94 -45.60 0.00
CA LEU A 51 -13.41 -44.29 -0.42
C LEU A 51 -12.32 -43.23 -0.38
N GLU A 52 -11.42 -43.28 0.61
CA GLU A 52 -10.36 -42.28 0.76
C GLU A 52 -9.36 -42.37 -0.39
N SER A 53 -9.02 -43.60 -0.83
CA SER A 53 -8.12 -43.84 -1.97
C SER A 53 -8.65 -43.31 -3.30
N LEU A 54 -9.98 -43.21 -3.44
CA LEU A 54 -10.66 -42.71 -4.65
C LEU A 54 -10.74 -41.19 -4.68
N LEU A 55 -10.61 -40.52 -3.54
CA LEU A 55 -10.64 -39.06 -3.48
C LEU A 55 -9.44 -38.50 -4.26
N HIS A 56 -9.66 -37.40 -4.97
CA HIS A 56 -8.65 -36.71 -5.79
C HIS A 56 -8.13 -37.49 -7.00
N GLN A 57 -8.61 -38.71 -7.24
CA GLN A 57 -8.27 -39.44 -8.46
C GLN A 57 -8.88 -38.76 -9.67
N ARG A 58 -8.15 -38.80 -10.78
CA ARG A 58 -8.63 -38.34 -12.09
C ARG A 58 -9.60 -39.35 -12.65
N ALA A 59 -10.70 -38.88 -13.21
CA ALA A 59 -11.72 -39.74 -13.76
C ALA A 59 -12.38 -39.11 -14.99
N PHE A 60 -12.83 -39.96 -15.90
CA PHE A 60 -13.55 -39.56 -17.10
C PHE A 60 -14.93 -40.22 -17.12
N LEU A 61 -15.96 -39.38 -17.14
CA LEU A 61 -17.35 -39.80 -17.31
C LEU A 61 -17.72 -39.70 -18.79
N ALA A 62 -17.81 -40.84 -19.48
CA ALA A 62 -18.23 -40.93 -20.86
C ALA A 62 -19.77 -40.92 -20.96
N PHE A 63 -20.30 -40.07 -21.84
CA PHE A 63 -21.71 -39.97 -22.18
C PHE A 63 -22.10 -40.92 -23.33
N ASP A 64 -21.14 -41.33 -24.14
CA ASP A 64 -21.33 -42.27 -25.23
C ASP A 64 -20.08 -43.16 -25.47
N GLN A 65 -20.13 -43.99 -26.51
CA GLN A 65 -19.02 -44.89 -26.89
C GLN A 65 -17.94 -44.18 -27.73
N ASN A 66 -18.07 -42.89 -28.01
CA ASN A 66 -17.16 -42.12 -28.87
C ASN A 66 -16.24 -41.19 -28.06
N ASP A 67 -15.99 -41.53 -26.79
CA ASP A 67 -15.20 -40.72 -25.84
C ASP A 67 -15.71 -39.27 -25.70
N THR A 68 -17.01 -39.04 -25.89
CA THR A 68 -17.65 -37.77 -25.53
C THR A 68 -17.95 -37.80 -24.03
N GLY A 69 -17.46 -36.84 -23.27
CA GLY A 69 -17.63 -36.87 -21.82
C GLY A 69 -16.90 -35.76 -21.08
N ILE A 70 -16.90 -35.90 -19.75
CA ILE A 70 -16.27 -34.94 -18.84
C ILE A 70 -15.16 -35.63 -18.06
N HIS A 71 -13.94 -35.16 -18.30
CA HIS A 71 -12.81 -35.42 -17.42
C HIS A 71 -12.89 -34.51 -16.19
N GLY A 72 -12.55 -35.03 -15.01
CA GLY A 72 -12.43 -34.25 -13.77
C GLY A 72 -11.66 -35.00 -12.67
N LEU A 73 -11.67 -34.45 -11.47
CA LEU A 73 -11.16 -35.08 -10.25
C LEU A 73 -12.34 -35.47 -9.35
N ILE A 74 -12.23 -36.61 -8.68
CA ILE A 74 -13.19 -37.04 -7.67
C ILE A 74 -13.06 -36.11 -6.46
N HIS A 75 -13.98 -35.15 -6.34
CA HIS A 75 -14.00 -34.14 -5.29
C HIS A 75 -14.68 -34.63 -4.01
N ARG A 76 -15.66 -35.51 -4.20
CA ARG A 76 -16.45 -36.12 -3.13
C ARG A 76 -16.76 -37.54 -3.57
N ILE A 77 -16.75 -38.46 -2.62
CA ILE A 77 -17.28 -39.80 -2.80
C ILE A 77 -17.98 -40.23 -1.51
N ALA A 78 -19.09 -40.96 -1.65
CA ALA A 78 -19.86 -41.48 -0.55
C ALA A 78 -20.41 -42.86 -0.92
N GLN A 79 -20.46 -43.76 0.07
CA GLN A 79 -21.20 -45.00 -0.03
C GLN A 79 -22.62 -44.79 0.50
N GLY A 80 -23.60 -45.21 -0.28
CA GLY A 80 -25.01 -45.24 0.09
C GLY A 80 -25.41 -46.59 0.67
N GLU A 81 -26.65 -47.01 0.41
CA GLU A 81 -27.16 -48.30 0.87
C GLU A 81 -26.49 -49.47 0.13
N SER A 82 -26.11 -50.50 0.89
CA SER A 82 -25.73 -51.81 0.36
C SER A 82 -26.96 -52.70 0.25
N GLY A 83 -27.37 -53.02 -0.98
CA GLY A 83 -28.43 -53.98 -1.28
C GLY A 83 -27.93 -55.43 -1.14
N LYS A 84 -28.74 -56.39 -1.62
CA LYS A 84 -28.40 -57.82 -1.55
C LYS A 84 -27.22 -58.23 -2.44
N ARG A 85 -27.01 -57.52 -3.56
CA ARG A 85 -25.95 -57.79 -4.55
C ARG A 85 -25.14 -56.52 -4.86
N MET A 86 -25.83 -55.40 -5.06
CA MET A 86 -25.21 -54.13 -5.45
C MET A 86 -25.17 -53.15 -4.29
N THR A 87 -24.04 -52.44 -4.15
CA THR A 87 -23.86 -51.28 -3.27
C THR A 87 -23.88 -50.00 -4.08
N ARG A 88 -24.61 -48.99 -3.60
CA ARG A 88 -24.66 -47.67 -4.25
C ARG A 88 -23.50 -46.79 -3.78
N TYR A 89 -22.89 -46.08 -4.71
CA TYR A 89 -21.91 -45.03 -4.45
C TYR A 89 -22.35 -43.75 -5.14
N ARG A 90 -21.96 -42.60 -4.60
CA ARG A 90 -22.15 -41.30 -5.23
C ARG A 90 -20.84 -40.56 -5.21
N LEU A 91 -20.43 -40.03 -6.36
CA LEU A 91 -19.27 -39.15 -6.44
C LEU A 91 -19.60 -37.84 -7.15
N THR A 92 -18.76 -36.83 -6.91
CA THR A 92 -18.83 -35.55 -7.60
C THR A 92 -17.52 -35.32 -8.36
N LEU A 93 -17.58 -35.16 -9.68
CA LEU A 93 -16.45 -34.76 -10.52
C LEU A 93 -16.42 -33.25 -10.71
N VAL A 94 -15.24 -32.65 -10.54
CA VAL A 94 -15.00 -31.20 -10.70
C VAL A 94 -13.64 -30.97 -11.40
N PRO A 95 -13.37 -29.79 -12.00
CA PRO A 95 -12.04 -29.47 -12.48
C PRO A 95 -11.05 -29.26 -11.35
N GLN A 96 -9.75 -29.37 -11.64
CA GLN A 96 -8.70 -29.02 -10.69
C GLN A 96 -8.84 -27.58 -10.19
N LEU A 97 -9.34 -26.69 -11.05
CA LEU A 97 -9.64 -25.30 -10.72
C LEU A 97 -10.57 -25.15 -9.50
N ALA A 98 -11.50 -26.09 -9.26
CA ALA A 98 -12.43 -26.02 -8.14
C ALA A 98 -11.73 -26.14 -6.77
N TYR A 99 -10.55 -26.76 -6.72
CA TYR A 99 -9.79 -26.94 -5.48
C TYR A 99 -9.25 -25.62 -4.93
N LEU A 100 -9.06 -24.63 -5.80
CA LEU A 100 -8.62 -23.29 -5.41
C LEU A 100 -9.66 -22.58 -4.51
N ALA A 101 -10.90 -23.08 -4.42
CA ALA A 101 -11.88 -22.62 -3.45
C ALA A 101 -11.47 -22.88 -1.98
N HIS A 102 -10.58 -23.84 -1.74
CA HIS A 102 -10.17 -24.26 -0.40
C HIS A 102 -8.91 -23.56 0.13
N ARG A 103 -8.23 -22.75 -0.68
CA ARG A 103 -7.08 -21.94 -0.23
C ARG A 103 -7.48 -20.47 -0.22
N THR A 104 -7.53 -19.89 0.97
CA THR A 104 -7.74 -18.44 1.19
C THR A 104 -6.42 -17.80 1.59
N ASN A 105 -6.10 -16.64 1.02
CA ASN A 105 -4.82 -15.99 1.23
C ASN A 105 -4.93 -14.45 1.34
N GLN A 106 -3.85 -13.85 1.83
CA GLN A 106 -3.61 -12.40 1.89
C GLN A 106 -2.20 -12.14 1.37
N ARG A 107 -2.09 -11.59 0.16
CA ARG A 107 -0.79 -11.36 -0.50
C ARG A 107 -0.86 -10.30 -1.60
N ILE A 108 0.32 -9.89 -2.05
CA ILE A 108 0.51 -8.76 -2.95
C ILE A 108 1.23 -9.23 -4.22
N PHE A 109 0.69 -8.85 -5.37
CA PHE A 109 1.34 -8.97 -6.69
C PHE A 109 1.71 -7.57 -7.21
N GLN A 110 2.92 -7.42 -7.74
CA GLN A 110 3.44 -6.15 -8.22
C GLN A 110 4.09 -6.28 -9.58
N HIS A 111 3.83 -5.30 -10.45
CA HIS A 111 4.41 -5.22 -11.79
C HIS A 111 4.17 -6.50 -12.63
N LEU A 112 2.98 -7.08 -12.49
CA LEU A 112 2.54 -8.25 -13.25
C LEU A 112 1.27 -7.92 -14.02
N THR A 113 1.16 -8.48 -15.22
CA THR A 113 -0.08 -8.47 -15.99
C THR A 113 -1.07 -9.49 -15.40
N VAL A 114 -2.36 -9.34 -15.73
CA VAL A 114 -3.41 -10.21 -15.17
C VAL A 114 -3.17 -11.69 -15.51
N GLU A 115 -2.68 -12.00 -16.71
CA GLU A 115 -2.36 -13.35 -17.15
C GLU A 115 -1.18 -13.96 -16.39
N LYS A 116 -0.17 -13.16 -16.04
CA LYS A 116 0.95 -13.60 -15.20
C LYS A 116 0.50 -13.89 -13.78
N ILE A 117 -0.37 -13.04 -13.22
CA ILE A 117 -0.94 -13.24 -11.87
C ILE A 117 -1.76 -14.53 -11.83
N ILE A 118 -2.69 -14.71 -12.78
CA ILE A 118 -3.53 -15.92 -12.85
C ILE A 118 -2.65 -17.15 -13.06
N GLY A 119 -1.70 -17.11 -14.02
CA GLY A 119 -0.78 -18.21 -14.27
C GLY A 119 0.00 -18.64 -13.03
N GLN A 120 0.57 -17.68 -12.28
CA GLN A 120 1.28 -17.96 -11.04
C GLN A 120 0.38 -18.66 -10.01
N VAL A 121 -0.87 -18.21 -9.84
CA VAL A 121 -1.83 -18.85 -8.91
C VAL A 121 -2.16 -20.28 -9.36
N LEU A 122 -2.35 -20.51 -10.67
CA LEU A 122 -2.63 -21.84 -11.22
C LEU A 122 -1.46 -22.82 -11.02
N GLU A 123 -0.24 -22.38 -11.32
CA GLU A 123 0.98 -23.18 -11.19
C GLU A 123 1.26 -23.59 -9.74
N GLU A 124 0.99 -22.71 -8.77
CA GLU A 124 1.06 -23.01 -7.33
C GLU A 124 0.12 -24.16 -6.91
N HIS A 125 -0.98 -24.37 -7.64
CA HIS A 125 -1.95 -25.46 -7.42
C HIS A 125 -1.70 -26.69 -8.32
N GLY A 126 -0.53 -26.76 -8.97
CA GLY A 126 -0.17 -27.89 -9.82
C GLY A 126 -0.89 -27.91 -11.15
N ILE A 127 -1.58 -26.83 -11.55
CA ILE A 127 -2.16 -26.67 -12.89
C ILE A 127 -1.06 -26.05 -13.76
N GLN A 128 -0.29 -26.91 -14.43
CA GLN A 128 0.90 -26.52 -15.20
C GLN A 128 0.54 -26.08 -16.64
N ALA A 129 1.53 -25.61 -17.39
CA ALA A 129 1.36 -25.00 -18.71
C ALA A 129 0.73 -25.91 -19.80
N ASP A 130 0.61 -27.21 -19.56
CA ASP A 130 -0.11 -28.17 -20.41
C ASP A 130 -1.60 -28.29 -20.08
N ALA A 131 -2.02 -27.80 -18.90
CA ALA A 131 -3.39 -27.87 -18.39
C ALA A 131 -4.16 -26.54 -18.46
N TYR A 132 -3.51 -25.44 -18.84
CA TYR A 132 -4.17 -24.17 -19.12
C TYR A 132 -3.52 -23.39 -20.26
N GLN A 133 -4.28 -22.48 -20.88
CA GLN A 133 -3.76 -21.60 -21.93
C GLN A 133 -4.47 -20.24 -21.94
N PHE A 134 -3.75 -19.22 -22.39
CA PHE A 134 -4.28 -17.88 -22.64
C PHE A 134 -4.32 -17.61 -24.15
N GLN A 135 -5.52 -17.37 -24.69
CA GLN A 135 -5.76 -16.97 -26.07
C GLN A 135 -6.40 -15.59 -26.08
N LEU A 136 -5.58 -14.56 -25.81
CA LEU A 136 -6.02 -13.19 -25.61
C LEU A 136 -5.67 -12.34 -26.84
N GLY A 137 -6.66 -11.67 -27.42
CA GLY A 137 -6.51 -10.71 -28.51
C GLY A 137 -6.13 -9.30 -28.05
N SER A 138 -6.38 -8.96 -26.78
CA SER A 138 -6.02 -7.68 -26.17
C SER A 138 -4.67 -7.72 -25.45
N ILE A 139 -4.01 -6.56 -25.35
CA ILE A 139 -2.84 -6.37 -24.50
C ILE A 139 -3.30 -5.81 -23.15
N TYR A 140 -2.96 -6.50 -22.07
CA TYR A 140 -3.30 -6.11 -20.71
C TYR A 140 -2.12 -5.35 -20.05
N PRO A 141 -2.38 -4.19 -19.41
CA PRO A 141 -1.31 -3.45 -18.75
C PRO A 141 -0.82 -4.19 -17.50
N GLU A 142 0.45 -3.98 -17.16
CA GLU A 142 0.97 -4.41 -15.86
C GLU A 142 0.27 -3.64 -14.75
N ARG A 143 -0.13 -4.37 -13.71
CA ARG A 143 -0.69 -3.79 -12.49
C ARG A 143 0.48 -3.41 -11.59
N GLU A 144 0.60 -2.12 -11.25
CA GLU A 144 1.61 -1.65 -10.28
C GLU A 144 1.44 -2.38 -8.95
N TYR A 145 0.19 -2.55 -8.52
CA TYR A 145 -0.17 -3.15 -7.25
C TYR A 145 -1.50 -3.89 -7.37
N CYS A 146 -1.54 -5.16 -7.00
CA CYS A 146 -2.75 -5.97 -6.98
C CYS A 146 -2.74 -6.89 -5.76
N VAL A 147 -3.73 -6.74 -4.89
CA VAL A 147 -3.83 -7.47 -3.64
C VAL A 147 -4.91 -8.53 -3.75
N GLN A 148 -4.56 -9.74 -3.33
CA GLN A 148 -5.51 -10.78 -2.93
C GLN A 148 -5.72 -10.62 -1.44
N TYR A 149 -6.94 -10.28 -0.99
CA TYR A 149 -7.19 -9.97 0.41
C TYR A 149 -8.42 -10.72 0.94
N ASP A 150 -8.20 -11.74 1.78
CA ASP A 150 -9.28 -12.48 2.45
C ASP A 150 -10.30 -13.10 1.47
N GLU A 151 -9.78 -13.59 0.34
CA GLU A 151 -10.53 -14.29 -0.69
C GLU A 151 -9.81 -15.58 -1.08
N SER A 152 -10.57 -16.57 -1.56
CA SER A 152 -9.99 -17.82 -2.06
C SER A 152 -9.22 -17.57 -3.36
N ASP A 153 -8.25 -18.44 -3.67
CA ASP A 153 -7.49 -18.37 -4.92
C ASP A 153 -8.43 -18.46 -6.14
N LEU A 154 -9.54 -19.22 -6.03
CA LEU A 154 -10.56 -19.31 -7.07
C LEU A 154 -11.32 -17.99 -7.23
N HIS A 155 -11.81 -17.41 -6.13
CA HIS A 155 -12.50 -16.12 -6.14
C HIS A 155 -11.60 -15.04 -6.73
N PHE A 156 -10.32 -15.03 -6.36
CA PHE A 156 -9.34 -14.08 -6.87
C PHE A 156 -9.19 -14.15 -8.39
N ILE A 157 -9.00 -15.35 -8.96
CA ILE A 157 -8.92 -15.56 -10.41
C ILE A 157 -10.22 -15.11 -11.09
N GLN A 158 -11.37 -15.53 -10.58
CA GLN A 158 -12.67 -15.19 -11.17
C GLN A 158 -12.91 -13.69 -11.15
N ARG A 159 -12.61 -13.01 -10.04
CA ARG A 159 -12.67 -11.56 -9.93
C ARG A 159 -11.76 -10.86 -10.93
N LEU A 160 -10.52 -11.32 -11.10
CA LEU A 160 -9.60 -10.73 -12.08
C LEU A 160 -10.11 -10.91 -13.52
N CYS A 161 -10.62 -12.10 -13.84
CA CYS A 161 -11.29 -12.37 -15.12
C CYS A 161 -12.49 -11.44 -15.34
N GLU A 162 -13.31 -11.26 -14.32
CA GLU A 162 -14.47 -10.38 -14.34
C GLU A 162 -14.09 -8.91 -14.55
N GLU A 163 -13.09 -8.40 -13.82
CA GLU A 163 -12.57 -7.03 -13.95
C GLU A 163 -12.11 -6.72 -15.37
N GLU A 164 -11.41 -7.66 -16.00
CA GLU A 164 -10.83 -7.51 -17.35
C GLU A 164 -11.78 -7.89 -18.48
N GLY A 165 -12.88 -8.59 -18.16
CA GLY A 165 -13.77 -9.18 -19.17
C GLY A 165 -13.13 -10.35 -19.93
N ILE A 166 -12.24 -11.10 -19.26
CA ILE A 166 -11.66 -12.37 -19.72
C ILE A 166 -12.61 -13.48 -19.27
N HIS A 167 -13.05 -14.32 -20.18
CA HIS A 167 -13.80 -15.53 -19.85
C HIS A 167 -12.89 -16.74 -19.85
N TYR A 168 -13.33 -17.83 -19.25
CA TYR A 168 -12.69 -19.13 -19.40
C TYR A 168 -13.69 -20.25 -19.67
N HIS A 169 -13.24 -21.33 -20.29
CA HIS A 169 -14.01 -22.55 -20.50
C HIS A 169 -13.08 -23.77 -20.46
N PHE A 170 -13.65 -24.97 -20.46
CA PHE A 170 -12.90 -26.22 -20.39
C PHE A 170 -13.01 -26.99 -21.71
N GLN A 171 -11.91 -27.58 -22.13
CA GLN A 171 -11.87 -28.52 -23.25
C GLN A 171 -11.46 -29.88 -22.71
N HIS A 172 -12.29 -30.90 -22.95
CA HIS A 172 -12.13 -32.22 -22.36
C HIS A 172 -11.62 -33.24 -23.37
N SER A 173 -10.81 -34.17 -22.88
CA SER A 173 -10.48 -35.44 -23.52
C SER A 173 -10.57 -36.56 -22.49
N SER A 174 -10.46 -37.81 -22.92
CA SER A 174 -10.39 -38.97 -22.01
C SER A 174 -9.19 -38.93 -21.07
N GLU A 175 -8.12 -38.20 -21.44
CA GLU A 175 -6.85 -38.12 -20.70
C GLU A 175 -6.74 -36.87 -19.81
N GLY A 176 -7.60 -35.86 -19.99
CA GLY A 176 -7.46 -34.60 -19.27
C GLY A 176 -8.47 -33.53 -19.63
N HIS A 177 -8.35 -32.37 -18.98
CA HIS A 177 -9.07 -31.16 -19.36
C HIS A 177 -8.12 -29.97 -19.39
N VAL A 178 -8.31 -29.08 -20.36
CA VAL A 178 -7.53 -27.84 -20.52
C VAL A 178 -8.41 -26.65 -20.19
N LEU A 179 -7.96 -25.80 -19.26
CA LEU A 179 -8.59 -24.53 -18.92
C LEU A 179 -8.15 -23.44 -19.90
N THR A 180 -9.08 -22.96 -20.73
CA THR A 180 -8.79 -21.98 -21.78
C THR A 180 -9.35 -20.62 -21.43
N PHE A 181 -8.48 -19.62 -21.29
CA PHE A 181 -8.85 -18.22 -21.09
C PHE A 181 -8.89 -17.48 -22.43
N GLY A 182 -9.91 -16.64 -22.62
CA GLY A 182 -10.08 -15.83 -23.82
C GLY A 182 -10.79 -14.51 -23.54
N ASP A 183 -10.65 -13.56 -24.46
CA ASP A 183 -11.28 -12.24 -24.36
C ASP A 183 -12.08 -11.85 -25.60
N ASP A 184 -12.14 -12.71 -26.61
CA ASP A 184 -12.98 -12.56 -27.79
C ASP A 184 -13.60 -13.90 -28.19
N GLN A 185 -14.38 -13.90 -29.27
CA GLN A 185 -15.15 -15.07 -29.67
C GLN A 185 -14.38 -16.07 -30.55
N THR A 186 -13.17 -15.74 -30.99
CA THR A 186 -12.37 -16.61 -31.86
C THR A 186 -11.77 -17.81 -31.11
N VAL A 187 -11.69 -17.72 -29.78
CA VAL A 187 -11.19 -18.77 -28.88
C VAL A 187 -12.14 -19.97 -28.76
N PHE A 188 -13.43 -19.79 -29.01
CA PHE A 188 -14.43 -20.85 -28.82
C PHE A 188 -14.44 -21.82 -30.01
N PRO A 189 -14.27 -23.14 -29.78
CA PRO A 189 -14.34 -24.13 -30.85
C PRO A 189 -15.76 -24.30 -31.41
N ARG A 190 -15.89 -24.92 -32.59
CA ARG A 190 -17.19 -25.21 -33.22
C ARG A 190 -17.54 -26.69 -33.09
N LEU A 191 -18.77 -26.98 -32.71
CA LEU A 191 -19.36 -28.32 -32.71
C LEU A 191 -19.84 -28.72 -34.10
N ALA A 192 -20.14 -30.00 -34.27
CA ALA A 192 -20.86 -30.48 -35.44
C ALA A 192 -22.28 -29.84 -35.47
N PRO A 193 -22.82 -29.51 -36.66
CA PRO A 193 -24.17 -28.96 -36.76
C PRO A 193 -25.24 -29.91 -36.23
N LEU A 194 -26.25 -29.37 -35.56
CA LEU A 194 -27.42 -30.14 -35.11
C LEU A 194 -28.71 -29.57 -35.68
N ALA A 195 -29.58 -30.46 -36.14
CA ALA A 195 -30.90 -30.10 -36.62
C ALA A 195 -31.87 -29.87 -35.45
N TYR A 196 -32.74 -28.88 -35.61
CA TYR A 196 -33.92 -28.72 -34.79
C TYR A 196 -35.04 -29.63 -35.31
N GLN A 197 -35.55 -30.48 -34.44
CA GLN A 197 -36.71 -31.31 -34.72
C GLN A 197 -37.65 -31.27 -33.52
N GLN A 198 -38.80 -30.63 -33.70
CA GLN A 198 -39.81 -30.50 -32.64
C GLN A 198 -40.17 -31.88 -32.07
N ASP A 199 -40.20 -31.98 -30.74
CA ASP A 199 -40.56 -33.22 -30.07
C ASP A 199 -41.98 -33.66 -30.45
N THR A 200 -42.07 -34.83 -31.10
CA THR A 200 -43.34 -35.46 -31.51
C THR A 200 -43.63 -36.72 -30.70
N GLY A 201 -42.82 -37.03 -29.68
CA GLY A 201 -42.87 -38.29 -28.92
C GLY A 201 -42.32 -39.51 -29.68
N LEU A 202 -41.77 -39.31 -30.88
CA LEU A 202 -41.03 -40.31 -31.64
C LEU A 202 -39.52 -40.08 -31.43
N VAL A 203 -38.77 -41.17 -31.25
CA VAL A 203 -37.30 -41.11 -31.12
C VAL A 203 -36.71 -40.79 -32.50
N ALA A 204 -35.97 -39.68 -32.59
CA ALA A 204 -35.23 -39.34 -33.81
C ALA A 204 -34.10 -40.37 -34.06
N ASP A 205 -33.76 -40.63 -35.32
CA ASP A 205 -32.71 -41.59 -35.67
C ASP A 205 -31.30 -41.09 -35.31
N ASP A 206 -31.12 -39.76 -35.24
CA ASP A 206 -29.90 -39.04 -34.89
C ASP A 206 -30.17 -38.04 -33.74
N PRO A 207 -29.16 -37.62 -32.96
CA PRO A 207 -29.35 -36.63 -31.91
C PRO A 207 -29.79 -35.26 -32.46
N VAL A 208 -30.78 -34.64 -31.82
CA VAL A 208 -31.43 -33.40 -32.30
C VAL A 208 -31.68 -32.40 -31.17
N ILE A 209 -31.88 -31.15 -31.55
CA ILE A 209 -32.43 -30.12 -30.66
C ILE A 209 -33.95 -30.19 -30.74
N LYS A 210 -34.61 -30.43 -29.60
CA LYS A 210 -36.06 -30.68 -29.51
C LYS A 210 -36.85 -29.42 -29.24
N HIS A 211 -36.30 -28.56 -28.39
CA HIS A 211 -36.85 -27.25 -28.09
C HIS A 211 -35.77 -26.20 -28.26
N PHE A 212 -36.15 -25.06 -28.84
CA PHE A 212 -35.29 -23.91 -28.99
C PHE A 212 -36.15 -22.65 -28.96
N GLY A 213 -35.94 -21.80 -27.96
CA GLY A 213 -36.66 -20.56 -27.78
C GLY A 213 -35.70 -19.41 -27.53
N VAL A 214 -35.97 -18.25 -28.12
CA VAL A 214 -35.15 -17.04 -27.94
C VAL A 214 -35.94 -15.98 -27.19
N ARG A 215 -35.32 -15.42 -26.15
CA ARG A 215 -35.81 -14.21 -25.47
C ARG A 215 -34.95 -13.01 -25.84
N VAL A 216 -35.60 -11.85 -25.92
CA VAL A 216 -34.92 -10.55 -25.94
C VAL A 216 -35.35 -9.75 -24.71
N GLU A 217 -34.42 -9.04 -24.07
CA GLU A 217 -34.72 -8.28 -22.86
C GLU A 217 -33.97 -6.95 -22.83
N THR A 218 -34.57 -5.92 -22.23
CA THR A 218 -33.93 -4.60 -22.09
C THR A 218 -32.61 -4.71 -21.32
N ARG A 219 -31.59 -4.00 -21.80
CA ARG A 219 -30.26 -3.90 -21.20
C ARG A 219 -29.76 -2.47 -21.21
N THR A 220 -28.73 -2.20 -20.42
CA THR A 220 -27.92 -0.98 -20.47
C THR A 220 -27.45 -0.72 -21.90
N SER A 221 -27.54 0.53 -22.35
CA SER A 221 -27.16 0.95 -23.71
C SER A 221 -25.95 1.89 -23.72
N GLN A 222 -25.59 2.44 -22.56
CA GLN A 222 -24.46 3.34 -22.39
C GLN A 222 -23.75 3.05 -21.07
N VAL A 223 -22.42 3.09 -21.10
CA VAL A 223 -21.57 3.02 -19.91
C VAL A 223 -20.67 4.24 -19.84
N THR A 224 -20.60 4.86 -18.67
CA THR A 224 -19.65 5.93 -18.35
C THR A 224 -18.86 5.54 -17.10
N ARG A 225 -17.54 5.71 -17.13
CA ARG A 225 -16.65 5.50 -15.98
C ARG A 225 -15.84 6.76 -15.74
N ARG A 226 -15.53 7.02 -14.47
CA ARG A 226 -14.62 8.10 -14.07
C ARG A 226 -13.56 7.61 -13.10
N ASP A 227 -12.41 8.28 -13.13
CA ASP A 227 -11.35 8.08 -12.15
C ASP A 227 -10.59 9.39 -11.87
N TYR A 228 -9.63 9.34 -10.96
CA TYR A 228 -8.74 10.44 -10.61
C TYR A 228 -7.30 9.95 -10.48
N ASP A 229 -6.40 10.57 -11.25
CA ASP A 229 -4.96 10.37 -11.18
C ASP A 229 -4.32 11.62 -10.57
N PHE A 230 -3.69 11.46 -9.41
CA PHE A 230 -3.07 12.57 -8.69
C PHE A 230 -1.82 13.11 -9.42
N GLU A 231 -1.19 12.33 -10.31
CA GLU A 231 -0.08 12.79 -11.15
C GLU A 231 -0.58 13.66 -12.31
N LYS A 232 -1.86 13.52 -12.69
CA LYS A 232 -2.52 14.28 -13.75
C LYS A 232 -3.82 14.95 -13.25
N PRO A 233 -3.78 15.80 -12.21
CA PRO A 233 -4.97 16.21 -11.45
C PRO A 233 -5.97 17.08 -12.24
N ARG A 234 -5.53 17.68 -13.37
CA ARG A 234 -6.40 18.47 -14.26
C ARG A 234 -7.01 17.65 -15.39
N LEU A 235 -6.55 16.42 -15.60
CA LEU A 235 -7.07 15.55 -16.64
C LEU A 235 -8.39 14.94 -16.17
N GLN A 236 -9.50 15.31 -16.83
CA GLN A 236 -10.77 14.61 -16.60
C GLN A 236 -10.69 13.20 -17.18
N LEU A 237 -10.39 12.23 -16.31
CA LEU A 237 -10.36 10.81 -16.63
C LEU A 237 -11.79 10.25 -16.70
N GLU A 238 -12.49 10.60 -17.77
CA GLU A 238 -13.79 10.06 -18.12
C GLU A 238 -13.68 9.22 -19.40
N ALA A 239 -14.30 8.04 -19.37
CA ALA A 239 -14.43 7.16 -20.51
C ALA A 239 -15.88 6.74 -20.70
N LYS A 240 -16.31 6.65 -21.96
CA LYS A 240 -17.68 6.35 -22.34
C LYS A 240 -17.71 5.33 -23.46
N ALA A 241 -18.64 4.37 -23.36
CA ALA A 241 -19.03 3.46 -24.43
C ALA A 241 -20.55 3.56 -24.63
N GLU A 242 -20.99 3.64 -25.88
CA GLU A 242 -22.40 3.81 -26.24
C GLU A 242 -22.73 2.94 -27.45
N GLY A 243 -23.85 2.22 -27.39
CA GLY A 243 -24.43 1.50 -28.52
C GLY A 243 -25.68 2.18 -29.06
N ASP A 244 -26.23 1.66 -30.16
CA ASP A 244 -27.37 2.27 -30.86
C ASP A 244 -28.75 1.98 -30.21
N ALA A 245 -28.78 1.17 -29.15
CA ALA A 245 -30.02 0.72 -28.51
C ALA A 245 -30.80 1.86 -27.83
N GLN A 246 -32.14 1.75 -27.82
CA GLN A 246 -33.06 2.71 -27.20
C GLN A 246 -33.99 2.01 -26.18
N PRO A 247 -34.44 2.72 -25.11
CA PRO A 247 -34.03 4.07 -24.73
C PRO A 247 -32.58 4.11 -24.24
N LYS A 248 -31.98 5.31 -24.16
CA LYS A 248 -30.66 5.46 -23.56
C LYS A 248 -30.71 5.18 -22.06
N LEU A 249 -30.15 4.06 -21.64
CA LEU A 249 -30.03 3.62 -20.25
C LEU A 249 -28.55 3.59 -19.88
N GLU A 250 -28.14 4.50 -19.00
CA GLU A 250 -26.75 4.70 -18.61
C GLU A 250 -26.40 3.96 -17.31
N ASP A 251 -25.28 3.25 -17.33
CA ASP A 251 -24.53 2.79 -16.16
C ASP A 251 -23.33 3.73 -15.94
N TYR A 252 -23.33 4.45 -14.81
CA TYR A 252 -22.26 5.34 -14.39
C TYR A 252 -21.58 4.84 -13.10
N ASP A 253 -20.25 4.88 -13.05
CA ASP A 253 -19.50 4.46 -11.84
C ASP A 253 -18.18 5.24 -11.63
N TYR A 254 -17.74 5.29 -10.36
CA TYR A 254 -16.47 5.85 -9.87
C TYR A 254 -16.04 5.14 -8.57
N PRO A 255 -14.77 4.73 -8.42
CA PRO A 255 -13.67 4.87 -9.37
C PRO A 255 -13.65 3.76 -10.45
N GLY A 256 -13.18 4.11 -11.65
CA GLY A 256 -13.13 3.22 -12.81
C GLY A 256 -11.91 2.29 -12.89
N ARG A 257 -10.92 2.47 -11.99
CA ARG A 257 -9.65 1.75 -11.89
C ARG A 257 -8.75 1.89 -13.12
N TYR A 258 -8.53 3.13 -13.56
CA TYR A 258 -7.59 3.44 -14.66
C TYR A 258 -6.95 4.81 -14.51
N THR A 259 -5.71 4.94 -14.99
CA THR A 259 -4.93 6.19 -14.94
C THR A 259 -4.73 6.85 -16.31
N ASP A 260 -5.22 6.20 -17.38
CA ASP A 260 -5.19 6.72 -18.75
C ASP A 260 -6.51 6.50 -19.50
N ARG A 261 -6.73 7.28 -20.57
CA ARG A 261 -7.99 7.31 -21.31
C ARG A 261 -8.23 6.07 -22.16
N GLU A 262 -7.20 5.44 -22.71
CA GLU A 262 -7.36 4.27 -23.58
C GLU A 262 -7.78 3.06 -22.76
N ARG A 263 -7.16 2.88 -21.59
CA ARG A 263 -7.59 1.88 -20.62
C ARG A 263 -9.03 2.12 -20.15
N GLY A 264 -9.39 3.36 -19.83
CA GLY A 264 -10.77 3.70 -19.47
C GLY A 264 -11.79 3.37 -20.56
N LYS A 265 -11.48 3.67 -21.84
CA LYS A 265 -12.34 3.31 -22.98
C LYS A 265 -12.50 1.81 -23.12
N HIS A 266 -11.40 1.06 -22.95
CA HIS A 266 -11.43 -0.40 -22.98
C HIS A 266 -12.38 -0.95 -21.91
N LEU A 267 -12.23 -0.53 -20.65
CA LEU A 267 -13.08 -0.99 -19.54
C LEU A 267 -14.55 -0.58 -19.73
N ALA A 268 -14.82 0.63 -20.20
CA ALA A 268 -16.19 1.07 -20.52
C ALA A 268 -16.83 0.21 -21.62
N LYS A 269 -16.06 -0.14 -22.66
CA LYS A 269 -16.51 -1.05 -23.73
C LYS A 269 -16.81 -2.45 -23.18
N ARG A 270 -15.90 -3.03 -22.40
CA ARG A 270 -16.08 -4.36 -21.77
C ARG A 270 -17.31 -4.39 -20.86
N ALA A 271 -17.55 -3.32 -20.11
CA ALA A 271 -18.74 -3.19 -19.28
C ALA A 271 -20.03 -3.11 -20.09
N LEU A 272 -20.05 -2.38 -21.21
CA LEU A 272 -21.21 -2.34 -22.10
C LEU A 272 -21.47 -3.71 -22.75
N GLU A 273 -20.42 -4.38 -23.22
CA GLU A 273 -20.51 -5.75 -23.75
C GLU A 273 -21.08 -6.72 -22.70
N ARG A 274 -20.62 -6.64 -21.44
CA ARG A 274 -21.13 -7.45 -20.33
C ARG A 274 -22.62 -7.25 -20.08
N HIS A 275 -23.08 -6.01 -20.03
CA HIS A 275 -24.52 -5.74 -19.88
C HIS A 275 -25.34 -6.27 -21.05
N ARG A 276 -24.75 -6.42 -22.23
CA ARG A 276 -25.50 -6.75 -23.45
C ARG A 276 -25.33 -8.19 -23.90
N HIS A 277 -24.43 -8.96 -23.29
CA HIS A 277 -24.09 -10.30 -23.78
C HIS A 277 -25.30 -11.25 -23.83
N ASP A 278 -26.26 -11.08 -22.92
CA ASP A 278 -27.50 -11.86 -22.80
C ASP A 278 -28.75 -11.03 -23.17
N PHE A 279 -28.57 -9.96 -23.97
CA PHE A 279 -29.70 -9.20 -24.53
C PHE A 279 -30.60 -10.13 -25.35
N GLU A 280 -30.00 -10.97 -26.18
CA GLU A 280 -30.63 -12.07 -26.89
C GLU A 280 -30.11 -13.38 -26.28
N LEU A 281 -31.00 -14.17 -25.68
CA LEU A 281 -30.66 -15.44 -25.06
C LEU A 281 -31.54 -16.55 -25.62
N ALA A 282 -30.90 -17.57 -26.17
CA ALA A 282 -31.53 -18.82 -26.54
C ALA A 282 -31.57 -19.79 -25.34
N GLN A 283 -32.64 -20.56 -25.24
CA GLN A 283 -32.80 -21.69 -24.34
C GLN A 283 -33.28 -22.88 -25.14
N GLY A 284 -32.69 -24.04 -24.92
CA GLY A 284 -33.08 -25.25 -25.62
C GLY A 284 -32.82 -26.52 -24.83
N ASP A 285 -33.34 -27.62 -25.36
CA ASP A 285 -33.08 -28.97 -24.86
C ASP A 285 -32.97 -29.96 -26.02
N GLY A 286 -32.24 -31.04 -25.78
CA GLY A 286 -31.96 -32.07 -26.78
C GLY A 286 -31.35 -33.32 -26.16
N ASP A 287 -30.90 -34.23 -27.02
CA ASP A 287 -30.32 -35.53 -26.64
C ASP A 287 -28.91 -35.76 -27.19
N SER A 288 -28.26 -34.70 -27.71
CA SER A 288 -26.88 -34.80 -28.20
C SER A 288 -25.84 -34.81 -27.05
N PRO A 289 -25.04 -35.87 -26.89
CA PRO A 289 -23.99 -35.93 -25.87
C PRO A 289 -22.84 -34.96 -26.16
N THR A 290 -22.73 -34.44 -27.39
CA THR A 290 -21.63 -33.57 -27.84
C THR A 290 -21.77 -32.10 -27.43
N LEU A 291 -22.91 -31.70 -26.84
CA LEU A 291 -23.06 -30.33 -26.37
C LEU A 291 -22.13 -30.08 -25.19
N VAL A 292 -21.37 -28.99 -25.26
CA VAL A 292 -20.41 -28.57 -24.24
C VAL A 292 -20.39 -27.04 -24.16
N SER A 293 -20.21 -26.49 -22.96
CA SER A 293 -20.15 -25.03 -22.77
C SER A 293 -18.87 -24.44 -23.38
N GLY A 294 -18.90 -23.16 -23.76
CA GLY A 294 -17.77 -22.51 -24.42
C GLY A 294 -17.50 -23.02 -25.83
N HIS A 295 -18.53 -23.54 -26.51
CA HIS A 295 -18.44 -23.97 -27.91
C HIS A 295 -19.59 -23.37 -28.72
N PHE A 296 -19.36 -23.17 -30.02
CA PHE A 296 -20.41 -22.77 -30.95
C PHE A 296 -21.17 -23.97 -31.47
N LEU A 297 -22.50 -23.92 -31.34
CA LEU A 297 -23.45 -24.82 -31.96
C LEU A 297 -24.01 -24.18 -33.25
N ASP A 298 -23.86 -24.86 -34.38
CA ASP A 298 -24.56 -24.51 -35.63
C ASP A 298 -25.94 -25.16 -35.63
N LEU A 299 -26.99 -24.34 -35.44
CA LEU A 299 -28.37 -24.82 -35.45
C LEU A 299 -28.91 -24.82 -36.88
N SER A 300 -29.53 -25.92 -37.31
CA SER A 300 -30.18 -26.03 -38.62
C SER A 300 -31.64 -26.46 -38.51
N GLU A 301 -32.39 -26.33 -39.60
CA GLU A 301 -33.77 -26.84 -39.75
C GLU A 301 -34.83 -26.25 -38.79
N HIS A 302 -34.51 -25.20 -38.04
CA HIS A 302 -35.50 -24.48 -37.25
C HIS A 302 -36.49 -23.73 -38.18
N PRO A 303 -37.81 -23.78 -37.94
CA PRO A 303 -38.83 -23.12 -38.78
C PRO A 303 -38.60 -21.62 -38.97
N ARG A 304 -38.01 -20.97 -37.97
CA ARG A 304 -37.57 -19.57 -38.03
C ARG A 304 -36.13 -19.50 -38.54
N GLN A 305 -35.98 -19.09 -39.81
CA GLN A 305 -34.70 -19.08 -40.52
C GLN A 305 -33.60 -18.24 -39.85
N GLU A 306 -33.97 -17.14 -39.18
CA GLU A 306 -33.01 -16.28 -38.45
C GLU A 306 -32.29 -17.01 -37.31
N TRP A 307 -32.88 -18.08 -36.76
CA TRP A 307 -32.28 -18.84 -35.67
C TRP A 307 -31.34 -19.96 -36.16
N ASN A 308 -31.36 -20.25 -37.47
CA ASN A 308 -30.43 -21.20 -38.08
C ASN A 308 -29.07 -20.52 -38.29
N GLN A 309 -28.35 -20.33 -37.19
CA GLN A 309 -27.07 -19.63 -37.11
C GLN A 309 -26.18 -20.27 -36.04
N LEU A 310 -24.97 -19.73 -35.88
CA LEU A 310 -24.05 -20.12 -34.82
C LEU A 310 -24.48 -19.49 -33.48
N TRP A 311 -24.52 -20.34 -32.45
CA TRP A 311 -24.87 -19.98 -31.08
C TRP A 311 -23.77 -20.42 -30.12
N LEU A 312 -23.26 -19.52 -29.29
CA LEU A 312 -22.31 -19.84 -28.21
C LEU A 312 -23.07 -20.49 -27.05
N LEU A 313 -22.78 -21.76 -26.75
CA LEU A 313 -23.31 -22.44 -25.57
C LEU A 313 -22.67 -21.85 -24.31
N THR A 314 -23.44 -21.09 -23.53
CA THR A 314 -22.96 -20.43 -22.31
C THR A 314 -23.13 -21.30 -21.07
N GLU A 315 -24.12 -22.18 -21.05
CA GLU A 315 -24.38 -23.17 -20.00
C GLU A 315 -24.99 -24.42 -20.61
N VAL A 316 -24.59 -25.59 -20.11
CA VAL A 316 -25.20 -26.88 -20.42
C VAL A 316 -25.45 -27.65 -19.12
N LEU A 317 -26.67 -28.16 -18.98
CA LEU A 317 -27.12 -29.07 -17.92
C LEU A 317 -27.29 -30.45 -18.53
N HIS A 318 -26.62 -31.44 -17.97
CA HIS A 318 -26.62 -32.81 -18.46
C HIS A 318 -27.37 -33.71 -17.50
N GLU A 319 -28.13 -34.67 -18.04
CA GLU A 319 -28.77 -35.72 -17.27
C GLU A 319 -28.70 -37.04 -18.03
N GLY A 320 -28.13 -38.06 -17.40
CA GLY A 320 -28.05 -39.41 -17.94
C GLY A 320 -28.65 -40.42 -16.95
N LYS A 321 -29.47 -41.36 -17.45
CA LYS A 321 -30.05 -42.45 -16.67
C LYS A 321 -29.91 -43.79 -17.39
N GLN A 322 -29.39 -44.79 -16.68
CA GLN A 322 -29.14 -46.13 -17.18
C GLN A 322 -29.61 -47.17 -16.15
N PRO A 323 -30.93 -47.34 -15.94
CA PRO A 323 -31.45 -48.29 -14.96
C PRO A 323 -31.08 -49.76 -15.27
N GLN A 324 -30.65 -50.08 -16.49
CA GLN A 324 -30.19 -51.41 -16.92
C GLN A 324 -29.16 -52.04 -16.00
N VAL A 325 -28.27 -51.23 -15.41
CA VAL A 325 -27.18 -51.74 -14.56
C VAL A 325 -27.70 -52.37 -13.26
N LEU A 326 -28.93 -52.07 -12.84
CA LEU A 326 -29.53 -52.65 -11.63
C LEU A 326 -29.97 -54.13 -11.81
N GLU A 327 -29.97 -54.66 -13.03
CA GLU A 327 -30.36 -56.05 -13.36
C GLU A 327 -31.65 -56.50 -12.63
N GLU A 328 -31.57 -57.54 -11.78
CA GLU A 328 -32.69 -58.12 -11.03
C GLU A 328 -33.12 -57.29 -9.80
N SER A 329 -32.41 -56.20 -9.48
CA SER A 329 -32.63 -55.34 -8.31
C SER A 329 -33.44 -54.08 -8.60
N VAL A 330 -34.20 -54.04 -9.71
CA VAL A 330 -35.12 -52.93 -10.02
C VAL A 330 -36.22 -52.89 -8.94
N THR A 331 -36.04 -52.05 -7.93
CA THR A 331 -37.13 -51.68 -7.03
C THR A 331 -38.09 -50.79 -7.82
N SER A 332 -39.26 -51.33 -8.16
CA SER A 332 -40.40 -50.53 -8.59
C SER A 332 -40.61 -49.40 -7.57
N ASP A 333 -40.72 -48.17 -8.06
CA ASP A 333 -41.44 -47.03 -7.44
C ASP A 333 -40.65 -45.72 -7.38
N THR A 334 -40.21 -45.23 -8.54
CA THR A 334 -40.17 -43.78 -8.79
C THR A 334 -40.66 -43.53 -10.21
N GLN A 335 -41.92 -43.13 -10.38
CA GLN A 335 -42.36 -42.48 -11.62
C GLN A 335 -41.76 -41.07 -11.62
N PRO A 336 -40.80 -40.73 -12.51
CA PRO A 336 -40.27 -39.38 -12.59
C PRO A 336 -41.42 -38.42 -12.93
N ALA A 337 -41.44 -37.25 -12.29
CA ALA A 337 -42.50 -36.25 -12.50
C ALA A 337 -42.62 -35.80 -13.98
N ASP A 338 -41.53 -35.95 -14.75
CA ASP A 338 -41.43 -35.58 -16.16
C ASP A 338 -41.27 -36.78 -17.11
N GLY A 339 -41.38 -38.02 -16.60
CA GLY A 339 -41.33 -39.25 -17.38
C GLY A 339 -39.93 -39.67 -17.88
N PHE A 340 -38.84 -38.96 -17.57
CA PHE A 340 -37.49 -39.33 -18.01
C PHE A 340 -36.88 -40.45 -17.16
N THR A 341 -36.92 -41.66 -17.71
CA THR A 341 -36.58 -42.92 -17.01
C THR A 341 -35.28 -43.55 -17.50
N GLN A 342 -34.83 -43.24 -18.72
CA GLN A 342 -33.61 -43.77 -19.33
C GLN A 342 -33.12 -42.85 -20.45
N GLY A 343 -31.81 -42.86 -20.68
CA GLY A 343 -31.15 -42.24 -21.83
C GLY A 343 -30.32 -41.05 -21.40
N TYR A 344 -29.94 -40.22 -22.36
CA TYR A 344 -29.25 -38.97 -22.15
C TYR A 344 -30.13 -37.81 -22.61
N ARG A 345 -30.11 -36.71 -21.87
CA ARG A 345 -30.67 -35.43 -22.31
C ARG A 345 -29.83 -34.28 -21.78
N ASN A 346 -29.94 -33.13 -22.44
CA ASN A 346 -29.36 -31.89 -21.98
C ASN A 346 -30.36 -30.74 -22.06
N ARG A 347 -30.08 -29.68 -21.30
CA ARG A 347 -30.69 -28.36 -21.45
C ARG A 347 -29.58 -27.34 -21.53
N PHE A 348 -29.72 -26.31 -22.35
CA PHE A 348 -28.65 -25.34 -22.55
C PHE A 348 -29.19 -23.92 -22.68
N THR A 349 -28.31 -22.96 -22.40
CA THR A 349 -28.50 -21.56 -22.78
C THR A 349 -27.42 -21.15 -23.76
N ALA A 350 -27.76 -20.26 -24.69
CA ALA A 350 -26.83 -19.81 -25.70
C ALA A 350 -27.03 -18.35 -26.11
N THR A 351 -25.95 -17.71 -26.57
CA THR A 351 -25.95 -16.33 -27.09
C THR A 351 -25.49 -16.31 -28.55
N PRO A 352 -25.87 -15.32 -29.37
CA PRO A 352 -25.43 -15.25 -30.77
C PRO A 352 -23.90 -15.18 -30.92
N TRP A 353 -23.36 -15.77 -31.99
CA TRP A 353 -21.90 -15.85 -32.22
C TRP A 353 -21.18 -14.53 -32.43
N ASP A 354 -21.87 -13.43 -32.67
CA ASP A 354 -21.32 -12.11 -32.93
C ASP A 354 -21.40 -11.19 -31.69
N VAL A 355 -22.02 -11.66 -30.60
CA VAL A 355 -22.12 -10.97 -29.33
C VAL A 355 -20.99 -11.38 -28.38
N PRO A 356 -20.03 -10.49 -28.05
CA PRO A 356 -18.91 -10.86 -27.19
C PRO A 356 -19.36 -11.27 -25.78
N TYR A 357 -19.03 -12.48 -25.37
CA TYR A 357 -19.28 -12.93 -24.00
C TYR A 357 -18.31 -12.24 -23.02
N ARG A 358 -18.87 -11.67 -21.95
CA ARG A 358 -18.11 -11.12 -20.82
C ARG A 358 -18.72 -11.69 -19.53
N PRO A 359 -17.89 -12.20 -18.61
CA PRO A 359 -18.40 -12.71 -17.34
C PRO A 359 -19.14 -11.61 -16.56
N SER A 360 -20.22 -12.00 -15.89
CA SER A 360 -20.94 -11.14 -14.94
C SER A 360 -20.05 -10.82 -13.73
N LEU A 361 -20.22 -9.66 -13.10
CA LEU A 361 -19.46 -9.27 -11.90
C LEU A 361 -20.02 -9.97 -10.64
N ALA A 362 -19.84 -11.28 -10.54
CA ALA A 362 -20.37 -12.10 -9.45
C ALA A 362 -19.43 -12.17 -8.24
N HIS A 363 -18.13 -11.91 -8.42
CA HIS A 363 -17.10 -12.03 -7.39
C HIS A 363 -16.62 -10.63 -6.97
N PRO A 364 -17.33 -9.95 -6.04
CA PRO A 364 -16.96 -8.62 -5.62
C PRO A 364 -15.57 -8.63 -4.98
N LYS A 365 -14.83 -7.53 -5.19
CA LYS A 365 -13.54 -7.35 -4.53
C LYS A 365 -13.74 -7.19 -3.01
N PRO A 366 -13.00 -7.95 -2.18
CA PRO A 366 -12.98 -7.73 -0.74
C PRO A 366 -12.59 -6.28 -0.40
N ARG A 367 -13.23 -5.72 0.64
CA ARG A 367 -13.01 -4.33 1.07
C ARG A 367 -12.43 -4.29 2.48
N ILE A 368 -11.44 -3.43 2.69
CA ILE A 368 -10.91 -3.10 4.02
C ILE A 368 -11.62 -1.83 4.49
N LEU A 369 -12.65 -1.99 5.33
CA LEU A 369 -13.54 -0.89 5.74
C LEU A 369 -12.93 0.04 6.80
N GLY A 370 -11.76 -0.29 7.33
CA GLY A 370 -11.07 0.48 8.36
C GLY A 370 -9.64 0.79 7.98
N SER A 371 -8.88 1.23 8.97
CA SER A 371 -7.44 1.39 8.85
C SER A 371 -6.72 0.18 9.45
N GLN A 372 -5.56 -0.14 8.90
CA GLN A 372 -4.66 -1.16 9.41
C GLN A 372 -3.30 -0.53 9.71
N SER A 373 -2.52 -1.12 10.60
CA SER A 373 -1.13 -0.70 10.78
C SER A 373 -0.20 -1.45 9.84
N ALA A 374 0.89 -0.78 9.47
CA ALA A 374 1.97 -1.30 8.64
C ALA A 374 3.29 -0.66 9.10
N VAL A 375 4.42 -1.25 8.73
CA VAL A 375 5.75 -0.72 9.06
C VAL A 375 6.37 -0.13 7.80
N VAL A 376 6.93 1.08 7.87
CA VAL A 376 7.60 1.72 6.73
C VAL A 376 8.87 0.93 6.36
N THR A 377 9.04 0.63 5.08
CA THR A 377 10.17 -0.14 4.53
C THR A 377 10.98 0.68 3.53
N GLY A 378 12.16 0.19 3.18
CA GLY A 378 13.03 0.77 2.16
C GLY A 378 14.32 0.00 1.99
N PRO A 379 15.26 0.50 1.16
CA PRO A 379 16.51 -0.18 0.86
C PRO A 379 17.35 -0.39 2.11
N ALA A 380 18.14 -1.47 2.11
CA ALA A 380 18.99 -1.84 3.23
C ALA A 380 19.86 -0.65 3.70
N GLY A 381 19.58 -0.26 4.95
CA GLY A 381 20.21 0.78 5.76
C GLY A 381 20.08 2.22 5.28
N GLU A 382 19.16 2.53 4.38
CA GLU A 382 18.58 3.88 4.36
C GLU A 382 17.76 4.10 5.65
N GLU A 383 17.64 5.35 6.11
CA GLU A 383 16.71 5.71 7.21
C GLU A 383 15.40 6.32 6.68
N ILE A 384 15.44 6.90 5.47
CA ILE A 384 14.32 7.61 4.85
C ILE A 384 14.24 7.16 3.39
N HIS A 385 13.11 6.58 3.00
CA HIS A 385 12.86 6.18 1.62
C HIS A 385 11.54 6.76 1.13
N CYS A 386 11.65 7.84 0.34
CA CYS A 386 10.50 8.50 -0.25
C CYS A 386 10.75 8.94 -1.70
N ASP A 387 9.67 9.13 -2.44
CA ASP A 387 9.73 9.65 -3.81
C ASP A 387 9.46 11.16 -3.89
N GLN A 388 9.35 11.68 -5.13
CA GLN A 388 9.11 13.11 -5.41
C GLN A 388 7.78 13.66 -4.86
N TYR A 389 6.85 12.78 -4.47
CA TYR A 389 5.56 13.15 -3.88
C TYR A 389 5.53 12.94 -2.35
N GLY A 390 6.66 12.56 -1.73
CA GLY A 390 6.73 12.22 -0.32
C GLY A 390 6.00 10.91 0.04
N ARG A 391 5.80 10.03 -0.95
CA ARG A 391 5.24 8.69 -0.72
C ARG A 391 6.25 7.80 -0.02
N VAL A 392 5.78 6.79 0.69
CA VAL A 392 6.63 5.78 1.35
C VAL A 392 6.18 4.38 0.94
N LYS A 393 7.02 3.38 1.19
CA LYS A 393 6.66 1.96 1.06
C LYS A 393 6.47 1.36 2.44
N VAL A 394 5.63 0.33 2.56
CA VAL A 394 5.28 -0.28 3.83
C VAL A 394 5.16 -1.79 3.72
N GLN A 395 5.34 -2.51 4.82
CA GLN A 395 4.95 -3.90 4.97
C GLN A 395 3.75 -4.01 5.89
N PHE A 396 2.68 -4.62 5.39
CA PHE A 396 1.52 -4.96 6.19
C PHE A 396 1.80 -6.21 7.05
N PHE A 397 1.20 -6.30 8.24
CA PHE A 397 1.41 -7.44 9.13
C PHE A 397 0.86 -8.77 8.62
N TRP A 398 -0.10 -8.73 7.69
CA TRP A 398 -0.61 -9.92 7.01
C TRP A 398 0.21 -10.34 5.79
N ASP A 399 1.11 -9.48 5.30
CA ASP A 399 1.97 -9.79 4.17
C ASP A 399 3.13 -10.69 4.62
N ARG A 400 2.97 -11.99 4.34
CA ARG A 400 3.93 -13.06 4.68
C ARG A 400 5.03 -13.24 3.64
N GLU A 401 4.85 -12.71 2.43
CA GLU A 401 5.78 -12.89 1.32
C GLU A 401 6.77 -11.70 1.23
N GLY A 402 6.37 -10.53 1.75
CA GLY A 402 7.21 -9.34 1.87
C GLY A 402 8.50 -9.54 2.69
N GLN A 403 9.58 -8.91 2.23
CA GLN A 403 10.94 -9.05 2.80
C GLN A 403 11.41 -7.82 3.60
N ALA A 404 10.47 -6.93 3.97
CA ALA A 404 10.74 -5.65 4.65
C ALA A 404 11.68 -4.71 3.90
N ASP A 405 11.65 -4.74 2.57
CA ASP A 405 12.55 -4.03 1.67
C ASP A 405 11.82 -3.01 0.76
N GLU A 406 12.55 -2.40 -0.18
CA GLU A 406 12.00 -1.44 -1.14
C GLU A 406 11.07 -2.06 -2.19
N LYS A 407 10.90 -3.38 -2.21
CA LYS A 407 10.04 -4.10 -3.15
C LYS A 407 8.77 -4.63 -2.49
N THR A 408 8.61 -4.42 -1.19
CA THR A 408 7.51 -5.02 -0.42
C THR A 408 6.14 -4.44 -0.78
N SER A 409 6.04 -3.15 -1.12
CA SER A 409 4.79 -2.54 -1.59
C SER A 409 4.97 -1.53 -2.72
N CYS A 410 3.84 -1.07 -3.27
CA CYS A 410 3.79 0.14 -4.08
C CYS A 410 4.09 1.39 -3.24
N TRP A 411 4.13 2.55 -3.91
CA TRP A 411 4.28 3.84 -3.24
C TRP A 411 2.96 4.34 -2.65
N LEU A 412 2.89 4.42 -1.32
CA LEU A 412 1.72 4.93 -0.59
C LEU A 412 1.83 6.44 -0.37
N ARG A 413 0.79 7.18 -0.75
CA ARG A 413 0.68 8.59 -0.38
C ARG A 413 0.56 8.76 1.12
N VAL A 414 1.23 9.79 1.64
CA VAL A 414 1.18 10.15 3.06
C VAL A 414 0.30 11.37 3.25
N SER A 415 -0.73 11.23 4.08
CA SER A 415 -1.58 12.33 4.49
C SER A 415 -0.78 13.38 5.24
N SER A 416 -0.98 14.64 4.88
CA SER A 416 -0.42 15.79 5.59
C SER A 416 -1.54 16.57 6.26
N SER A 417 -1.25 17.12 7.44
CA SER A 417 -2.22 17.95 8.18
C SER A 417 -2.63 19.22 7.43
N TRP A 418 -1.75 19.72 6.55
CA TRP A 418 -2.00 20.88 5.70
C TRP A 418 -1.12 20.81 4.45
N ALA A 419 -1.72 20.76 3.25
CA ALA A 419 -1.00 20.68 1.98
C ALA A 419 -1.62 21.63 0.94
N GLY A 420 -0.79 22.53 0.39
CA GLY A 420 -1.14 23.48 -0.66
C GLY A 420 -0.08 23.53 -1.76
N ASP A 421 -0.29 24.39 -2.77
CA ASP A 421 0.66 24.57 -3.88
C ASP A 421 1.96 25.22 -3.39
N ARG A 422 2.97 24.38 -3.08
CA ARG A 422 4.29 24.77 -2.55
C ARG A 422 4.25 25.40 -1.15
N TYR A 423 3.25 25.09 -0.34
CA TYR A 423 3.20 25.46 1.08
C TYR A 423 2.44 24.39 1.89
N GLY A 424 2.67 24.34 3.21
CA GLY A 424 2.04 23.38 4.11
C GLY A 424 3.03 22.65 5.01
N THR A 425 2.61 21.52 5.58
CA THR A 425 3.43 20.64 6.42
C THR A 425 3.93 19.44 5.62
N ILE A 426 5.19 19.02 5.85
CA ILE A 426 5.71 17.75 5.34
C ILE A 426 6.52 17.05 6.43
N THR A 427 6.08 15.86 6.82
CA THR A 427 6.75 15.00 7.79
C THR A 427 6.74 13.58 7.24
N ILE A 428 7.85 13.18 6.65
CA ILE A 428 8.00 11.91 5.94
C ILE A 428 8.20 10.79 6.97
N PRO A 429 7.32 9.77 7.02
CA PRO A 429 7.55 8.58 7.83
C PRO A 429 8.89 7.92 7.46
N ARG A 430 9.68 7.56 8.47
CA ARG A 430 11.00 6.94 8.30
C ARG A 430 10.89 5.43 8.37
N ILE A 431 11.88 4.75 7.79
CA ILE A 431 11.96 3.27 7.82
C ILE A 431 11.89 2.78 9.27
N GLY A 432 11.09 1.75 9.49
CA GLY A 432 10.80 1.18 10.82
C GLY A 432 9.61 1.83 11.54
N MET A 433 9.17 3.04 11.18
CA MET A 433 8.01 3.64 11.84
C MET A 433 6.74 2.85 11.56
N GLU A 434 5.92 2.64 12.58
CA GLU A 434 4.56 2.10 12.42
C GLU A 434 3.62 3.22 11.93
N VAL A 435 2.92 2.95 10.85
CA VAL A 435 1.98 3.86 10.20
C VAL A 435 0.58 3.27 10.16
N LEU A 436 -0.41 4.16 10.19
CA LEU A 436 -1.81 3.81 9.99
C LEU A 436 -2.15 3.98 8.50
N VAL A 437 -2.58 2.90 7.85
CA VAL A 437 -2.93 2.85 6.43
C VAL A 437 -4.44 2.70 6.28
N THR A 438 -5.04 3.58 5.49
CA THR A 438 -6.45 3.54 5.07
C THR A 438 -6.51 3.23 3.58
N PHE A 439 -7.62 2.66 3.13
CA PHE A 439 -7.81 2.21 1.76
C PHE A 439 -8.89 3.07 1.08
N LEU A 440 -8.57 3.73 -0.03
CA LEU A 440 -9.53 4.58 -0.75
C LEU A 440 -10.68 3.69 -1.27
N GLU A 441 -11.93 4.09 -1.02
CA GLU A 441 -13.12 3.25 -1.26
C GLU A 441 -13.07 1.87 -0.60
N GLY A 442 -12.21 1.68 0.41
CA GLY A 442 -11.94 0.39 1.02
C GLY A 442 -11.20 -0.59 0.10
N ASP A 443 -10.66 -0.13 -1.03
CA ASP A 443 -9.99 -0.97 -2.03
C ASP A 443 -8.56 -1.33 -1.57
N PRO A 444 -8.26 -2.62 -1.36
CA PRO A 444 -6.91 -3.07 -0.99
C PRO A 444 -5.80 -2.61 -1.93
N ASP A 445 -6.11 -2.31 -3.21
CA ASP A 445 -5.10 -1.83 -4.18
C ASP A 445 -4.83 -0.33 -4.06
N GLN A 446 -5.57 0.41 -3.22
CA GLN A 446 -5.42 1.86 -3.05
C GLN A 446 -5.09 2.27 -1.60
N PRO A 447 -3.96 1.79 -1.06
CA PRO A 447 -3.52 2.15 0.28
C PRO A 447 -2.98 3.60 0.37
N LEU A 448 -3.28 4.26 1.48
CA LEU A 448 -2.86 5.63 1.80
C LEU A 448 -2.52 5.73 3.30
N VAL A 449 -1.34 6.24 3.62
CA VAL A 449 -0.92 6.47 5.01
C VAL A 449 -1.67 7.67 5.56
N THR A 450 -2.39 7.50 6.67
CA THR A 450 -3.20 8.55 7.32
C THR A 450 -2.65 9.00 8.67
N GLY A 451 -1.69 8.29 9.24
CA GLY A 451 -1.07 8.66 10.51
C GLY A 451 0.15 7.79 10.86
N CYS A 452 0.80 8.11 11.97
CA CYS A 452 1.91 7.35 12.57
C CYS A 452 1.56 6.97 14.00
N LEU A 453 2.05 5.83 14.47
CA LEU A 453 1.79 5.29 15.80
C LEU A 453 3.10 5.09 16.57
N TYR A 454 3.06 5.34 17.87
CA TYR A 454 4.11 4.91 18.81
C TYR A 454 3.76 3.53 19.35
N HIS A 455 4.79 2.72 19.65
CA HIS A 455 4.65 1.37 20.22
C HIS A 455 5.80 1.10 21.21
N ALA A 456 5.97 -0.15 21.64
CA ALA A 456 6.90 -0.49 22.73
C ALA A 456 8.39 -0.21 22.41
N GLU A 457 8.78 -0.25 21.13
CA GLU A 457 10.15 0.03 20.69
C GLU A 457 10.31 1.47 20.21
N HIS A 458 9.31 2.01 19.50
CA HIS A 458 9.21 3.44 19.20
C HIS A 458 8.36 4.13 20.26
N VAL A 459 9.01 4.49 21.36
CA VAL A 459 8.36 5.17 22.47
C VAL A 459 8.15 6.67 22.19
N VAL A 460 7.19 7.26 22.89
CA VAL A 460 6.92 8.71 22.85
C VAL A 460 8.16 9.53 23.27
N PRO A 461 8.32 10.79 22.81
CA PRO A 461 9.54 11.58 23.05
C PRO A 461 9.89 11.90 24.51
N TYR A 462 8.92 11.79 25.41
CA TYR A 462 9.07 12.02 26.86
C TYR A 462 8.21 11.01 27.63
N ASP A 463 8.68 10.59 28.80
CA ASP A 463 7.97 9.63 29.64
C ASP A 463 6.53 10.10 29.96
N LEU A 464 5.57 9.24 29.62
CA LEU A 464 4.16 9.39 29.97
C LEU A 464 3.76 8.36 31.02
N PRO A 465 2.86 8.73 31.97
CA PRO A 465 2.07 9.95 32.03
C PRO A 465 2.74 11.13 32.77
N ALA A 466 4.01 11.01 33.19
CA ALA A 466 4.70 12.04 34.00
C ALA A 466 4.73 13.42 33.32
N ASN A 467 4.85 13.46 31.99
CA ASN A 467 4.94 14.68 31.19
C ASN A 467 3.66 14.98 30.37
N LYS A 468 2.48 14.56 30.85
CA LYS A 468 1.19 14.71 30.14
C LYS A 468 0.74 16.14 29.79
N THR A 469 1.40 17.15 30.35
CA THR A 469 1.13 18.58 30.09
C THR A 469 2.04 19.17 29.02
N ARG A 470 2.85 18.35 28.34
CA ARG A 470 3.76 18.79 27.26
C ARG A 470 3.17 18.52 25.89
N SER A 471 3.22 19.53 25.04
CA SER A 471 3.02 19.42 23.59
C SER A 471 4.37 19.58 22.90
N VAL A 472 4.72 18.66 22.00
CA VAL A 472 6.07 18.58 21.42
C VAL A 472 6.06 18.37 19.91
N PHE A 473 6.97 19.04 19.23
CA PHE A 473 7.41 18.72 17.89
C PHE A 473 8.92 18.52 17.94
N LYS A 474 9.35 17.26 17.89
CA LYS A 474 10.75 16.85 18.06
C LYS A 474 11.20 16.02 16.86
N THR A 475 12.34 16.38 16.28
CA THR A 475 12.92 15.68 15.13
C THR A 475 14.15 14.87 15.54
N LEU A 476 14.72 14.10 14.61
CA LEU A 476 15.97 13.37 14.80
C LEU A 476 16.89 13.67 13.62
N SER A 477 18.14 14.05 13.89
CA SER A 477 19.16 14.22 12.84
C SER A 477 19.29 12.92 12.03
N SER A 478 19.46 13.03 10.71
CA SER A 478 19.63 11.88 9.81
C SER A 478 20.80 12.15 8.86
N PRO A 479 21.60 11.13 8.50
CA PRO A 479 21.57 9.75 9.03
C PRO A 479 22.32 9.59 10.37
N GLY A 480 22.13 8.46 11.06
CA GLY A 480 22.93 7.99 12.20
C GLY A 480 22.66 8.74 13.51
N GLY A 481 21.43 9.23 13.70
CA GLY A 481 21.10 10.37 14.56
C GLY A 481 21.78 10.47 15.94
N GLY A 482 22.53 11.57 16.13
CA GLY A 482 23.18 12.00 17.40
C GLY A 482 22.76 13.39 17.89
N GLY A 483 21.57 13.87 17.48
CA GLY A 483 21.05 15.20 17.79
C GLY A 483 19.59 15.41 17.37
N TYR A 484 18.97 16.53 17.75
CA TYR A 484 17.55 16.81 17.48
C TYR A 484 17.22 18.31 17.41
N ASN A 485 16.18 18.67 16.66
CA ASN A 485 15.52 19.97 16.79
C ASN A 485 14.21 19.79 17.55
N GLU A 486 13.81 20.77 18.36
CA GLU A 486 12.60 20.66 19.19
C GLU A 486 11.90 22.00 19.39
N LEU A 487 10.57 21.98 19.23
CA LEU A 487 9.66 22.96 19.81
C LEU A 487 8.80 22.26 20.86
N ARG A 488 8.86 22.73 22.10
CA ARG A 488 8.12 22.16 23.24
C ARG A 488 7.36 23.24 23.99
N ILE A 489 6.11 22.97 24.31
CA ILE A 489 5.24 23.81 25.13
C ILE A 489 4.84 23.01 26.36
N GLU A 490 5.13 23.53 27.55
CA GLU A 490 4.75 23.00 28.86
C GLU A 490 3.60 23.83 29.42
N ASP A 491 2.46 23.19 29.67
CA ASP A 491 1.24 23.83 30.18
C ASP A 491 1.01 23.57 31.68
N ARG A 492 2.00 23.03 32.40
CA ARG A 492 1.90 22.86 33.85
C ARG A 492 1.80 24.22 34.53
N LYS A 493 0.65 24.48 35.15
CA LYS A 493 0.37 25.72 35.86
C LYS A 493 1.47 26.12 36.86
N GLY A 494 1.98 27.34 36.72
CA GLY A 494 3.06 27.89 37.55
C GLY A 494 4.47 27.43 37.15
N ALA A 495 4.59 26.63 36.10
CA ALA A 495 5.83 26.15 35.51
C ALA A 495 5.75 26.13 33.98
N GLU A 496 4.91 27.01 33.40
CA GLU A 496 4.69 27.10 31.96
C GLU A 496 5.99 27.48 31.24
N GLN A 497 6.26 26.84 30.09
CA GLN A 497 7.48 27.08 29.34
C GLN A 497 7.31 26.82 27.85
N ILE A 498 7.87 27.70 27.02
CA ILE A 498 8.17 27.39 25.62
C ILE A 498 9.67 27.15 25.53
N TYR A 499 10.05 25.99 25.00
CA TYR A 499 11.44 25.58 24.78
C TYR A 499 11.67 25.38 23.28
N VAL A 500 12.69 26.04 22.75
CA VAL A 500 13.15 25.92 21.37
C VAL A 500 14.59 25.43 21.40
N HIS A 501 14.86 24.32 20.74
CA HIS A 501 16.19 23.76 20.57
C HIS A 501 16.53 23.63 19.09
N ALA A 502 17.63 24.26 18.69
CA ALA A 502 18.25 24.07 17.39
C ALA A 502 19.54 23.28 17.57
N GLN A 503 19.67 22.14 16.89
CA GLN A 503 20.86 21.29 16.97
C GLN A 503 22.12 21.97 16.40
N ARG A 504 21.93 22.92 15.47
CA ARG A 504 23.02 23.60 14.77
C ARG A 504 22.75 25.11 14.69
N ASP A 505 22.14 25.56 13.60
CA ASP A 505 21.90 26.97 13.34
C ASP A 505 20.42 27.32 13.63
N TRP A 506 20.17 28.53 14.13
CA TRP A 506 18.83 29.12 14.24
C TRP A 506 18.85 30.48 13.54
N ASP A 507 18.13 30.57 12.43
CA ASP A 507 17.96 31.79 11.66
C ASP A 507 16.54 32.34 11.84
N GLU A 508 16.42 33.63 12.17
CA GLU A 508 15.15 34.34 12.31
C GLU A 508 15.13 35.52 11.32
N ASN A 509 14.24 35.48 10.32
CA ASN A 509 14.07 36.56 9.34
C ASN A 509 12.68 37.22 9.48
N ILE A 510 12.65 38.52 9.80
CA ILE A 510 11.43 39.30 10.00
C ILE A 510 11.38 40.46 8.99
N GLU A 511 10.44 40.41 8.06
CA GLU A 511 10.31 41.39 6.97
C GLU A 511 9.69 42.74 7.39
N HIS A 512 9.14 42.84 8.60
CA HIS A 512 8.53 44.07 9.11
C HIS A 512 8.94 44.33 10.57
N ASP A 513 8.04 44.12 11.54
CA ASP A 513 8.29 44.43 12.95
C ASP A 513 8.56 43.17 13.77
N GLN A 514 9.67 43.15 14.52
CA GLN A 514 9.83 42.25 15.66
C GLN A 514 9.49 43.02 16.95
N LYS A 515 8.55 42.48 17.75
CA LYS A 515 8.15 43.06 19.05
C LYS A 515 8.37 42.05 20.15
N ILE A 516 9.28 42.36 21.08
CA ILE A 516 9.59 41.49 22.22
C ILE A 516 9.18 42.20 23.52
N ARG A 517 8.34 41.54 24.32
CA ARG A 517 7.96 41.98 25.67
C ARG A 517 8.26 40.87 26.67
N VAL A 518 9.21 41.14 27.56
CA VAL A 518 9.53 40.24 28.69
C VAL A 518 8.96 40.85 29.96
N GLY A 519 8.06 40.12 30.64
CA GLY A 519 7.38 40.61 31.84
C GLY A 519 8.23 40.57 33.11
N ASN A 520 9.37 39.90 33.08
CA ASN A 520 10.33 39.79 34.17
C ASN A 520 11.76 39.93 33.61
N GLU A 521 12.58 38.88 33.65
CA GLU A 521 13.99 38.93 33.27
C GLU A 521 14.26 38.33 31.88
N ARG A 522 15.23 38.90 31.17
CA ARG A 522 15.84 38.34 29.95
C ARG A 522 17.30 38.03 30.23
N HIS A 523 17.72 36.80 29.93
CA HIS A 523 19.10 36.34 30.03
C HIS A 523 19.59 35.91 28.64
N ASP A 524 20.66 36.54 28.15
CA ASP A 524 21.31 36.16 26.89
C ASP A 524 22.74 35.70 27.22
N THR A 525 23.11 34.49 26.81
CA THR A 525 24.48 33.98 26.90
C THR A 525 24.98 33.64 25.51
N VAL A 526 26.11 34.22 25.12
CA VAL A 526 26.80 33.94 23.86
C VAL A 526 28.22 33.53 24.22
N GLU A 527 28.58 32.28 23.91
CA GLU A 527 29.89 31.73 24.29
C GLU A 527 31.05 32.30 23.47
N ALA A 528 30.75 32.74 22.25
CA ALA A 528 31.71 33.34 21.33
C ALA A 528 31.33 34.80 21.04
N ASN A 529 31.17 35.16 19.78
CA ASN A 529 30.98 36.55 19.36
C ASN A 529 29.51 36.88 19.14
N ALA A 530 29.09 38.06 19.62
CA ALA A 530 27.84 38.70 19.26
C ALA A 530 28.11 39.90 18.34
N TYR A 531 27.35 40.02 17.25
CA TYR A 531 27.47 41.12 16.29
C TYR A 531 26.12 41.81 16.11
N SER A 532 26.12 43.14 16.02
CA SER A 532 24.91 43.94 15.75
C SER A 532 25.23 45.05 14.76
N HIS A 533 24.36 45.27 13.77
CA HIS A 533 24.50 46.33 12.78
C HIS A 533 23.14 46.99 12.53
N PHE A 534 23.02 48.23 12.99
CA PHE A 534 21.82 49.05 12.82
C PHE A 534 22.08 50.05 11.70
N LYS A 535 21.23 50.06 10.67
CA LYS A 535 21.40 50.92 9.49
C LYS A 535 20.86 52.35 9.65
N ALA A 536 20.04 52.58 10.67
CA ALA A 536 19.44 53.88 10.95
C ALA A 536 19.74 54.27 12.41
N GLU A 537 18.72 54.32 13.26
CA GLU A 537 18.82 54.84 14.62
C GLU A 537 18.69 53.72 15.64
N GLU A 538 19.48 53.76 16.70
CA GLU A 538 19.25 52.97 17.92
C GLU A 538 18.77 53.92 19.02
N HIS A 539 17.55 53.68 19.53
CA HIS A 539 17.03 54.38 20.71
C HIS A 539 17.08 53.44 21.91
N ARG A 540 17.98 53.70 22.85
CA ARG A 540 18.12 52.92 24.08
C ARG A 540 17.86 53.78 25.31
N THR A 541 16.71 53.55 25.95
CA THR A 541 16.38 54.17 27.25
C THR A 541 16.59 53.16 28.37
N THR A 542 17.24 53.56 29.46
CA THR A 542 17.41 52.74 30.67
C THR A 542 17.00 53.59 31.87
N HIS A 543 15.96 53.16 32.59
CA HIS A 543 15.44 53.91 33.74
C HIS A 543 16.30 53.74 35.01
N GLY A 544 16.88 52.55 35.19
CA GLY A 544 17.80 52.25 36.28
C GLY A 544 19.27 52.41 35.88
N ASP A 545 20.15 51.72 36.61
CA ASP A 545 21.58 51.74 36.32
C ASP A 545 21.91 50.98 35.02
N ARG A 546 22.78 51.57 34.19
CA ARG A 546 23.54 50.83 33.17
C ARG A 546 24.91 50.47 33.75
N LYS A 547 25.10 49.23 34.19
CA LYS A 547 26.39 48.71 34.67
C LYS A 547 27.09 47.93 33.54
N THR A 548 28.35 48.25 33.27
CA THR A 548 29.15 47.62 32.22
C THR A 548 30.52 47.28 32.79
N GLU A 549 30.93 46.02 32.69
CA GLU A 549 32.29 45.56 33.01
C GLU A 549 32.92 44.99 31.74
N ILE A 550 34.08 45.51 31.37
CA ILE A 550 34.84 45.07 30.20
C ILE A 550 36.19 44.61 30.72
N LYS A 551 36.47 43.31 30.59
CA LYS A 551 37.70 42.71 31.12
C LYS A 551 38.92 42.91 30.21
N ALA A 552 38.68 43.12 28.92
CA ALA A 552 39.71 43.39 27.92
C ALA A 552 39.68 44.88 27.52
N ASN A 553 39.58 45.18 26.22
CA ASN A 553 39.61 46.54 25.70
C ASN A 553 38.21 47.04 25.34
N ASP A 554 37.95 48.32 25.61
CA ASP A 554 36.79 49.07 25.12
C ASP A 554 37.25 50.05 24.03
N HIS A 555 36.72 49.93 22.82
CA HIS A 555 37.06 50.79 21.68
C HIS A 555 35.82 51.55 21.22
N LEU A 556 35.92 52.89 21.18
CA LEU A 556 34.85 53.76 20.70
C LEU A 556 35.36 54.63 19.56
N THR A 557 34.68 54.55 18.42
CA THR A 557 34.89 55.43 17.26
C THR A 557 33.57 56.12 16.94
N VAL A 558 33.55 57.45 16.95
CA VAL A 558 32.37 58.26 16.61
C VAL A 558 32.69 59.08 15.36
N GLY A 559 31.91 58.93 14.29
CA GLY A 559 32.20 59.52 12.99
C GLY A 559 31.88 61.02 12.86
N ASP A 560 31.02 61.55 13.73
CA ASP A 560 30.64 62.97 13.74
C ASP A 560 30.80 63.56 15.16
N SER A 561 29.76 63.47 16.00
CA SER A 561 29.74 64.11 17.32
C SER A 561 29.38 63.14 18.45
N GLN A 562 30.13 63.20 19.56
CA GLN A 562 29.80 62.53 20.81
C GLN A 562 29.32 63.58 21.83
N HIS A 563 28.09 63.47 22.29
CA HIS A 563 27.54 64.31 23.34
C HIS A 563 27.39 63.50 24.64
N ILE A 564 28.09 63.92 25.71
CA ILE A 564 27.96 63.34 27.04
C ILE A 564 27.39 64.41 27.98
N LYS A 565 26.18 64.19 28.49
CA LYS A 565 25.56 65.03 29.53
C LYS A 565 25.32 64.18 30.77
N LEU A 566 25.83 64.63 31.90
CA LEU A 566 25.77 63.91 33.18
C LEU A 566 25.12 64.80 34.24
N GLY A 567 24.29 64.21 35.11
CA GLY A 567 23.58 64.95 36.15
C GLY A 567 24.39 65.25 37.42
N ASN A 568 25.46 64.47 37.69
CA ASN A 568 26.27 64.59 38.91
C ASN A 568 27.77 64.73 38.62
N GLY A 569 28.41 63.72 38.04
CA GLY A 569 29.84 63.79 37.72
C GLY A 569 30.32 62.69 36.78
N GLN A 570 31.47 62.93 36.15
CA GLN A 570 32.22 61.95 35.37
C GLN A 570 33.47 61.55 36.15
N PHE A 571 33.62 60.27 36.46
CA PHE A 571 34.81 59.76 37.17
C PHE A 571 35.61 58.87 36.21
N ILE A 572 36.85 59.27 35.92
CA ILE A 572 37.76 58.52 35.03
C ILE A 572 39.02 58.18 35.83
N LYS A 573 39.37 56.90 35.89
CA LYS A 573 40.63 56.42 36.46
C LYS A 573 41.31 55.52 35.43
N ALA A 574 42.50 55.89 34.99
CA ALA A 574 43.33 55.07 34.10
C ALA A 574 44.61 54.64 34.84
N GLY A 575 45.10 53.43 34.56
CA GLY A 575 46.32 52.91 35.18
C GLY A 575 47.61 53.49 34.61
N GLN A 576 47.60 53.93 33.35
CA GLN A 576 48.79 54.41 32.63
C GLN A 576 48.63 55.85 32.13
N GLU A 577 47.62 56.12 31.29
CA GLU A 577 47.48 57.42 30.61
C GLU A 577 46.00 57.79 30.40
N ILE A 578 45.69 59.09 30.51
CA ILE A 578 44.49 59.71 29.93
C ILE A 578 45.00 60.74 28.91
N HIS A 579 44.68 60.55 27.62
CA HIS A 579 45.12 61.43 26.54
C HIS A 579 43.93 62.15 25.91
N LEU A 580 43.91 63.49 25.98
CA LEU A 580 42.93 64.34 25.33
C LEU A 580 43.63 65.14 24.21
N SER A 581 43.38 64.80 22.95
CA SER A 581 43.98 65.45 21.77
C SER A 581 42.91 66.01 20.83
N SER A 582 43.12 67.21 20.31
CA SER A 582 42.22 67.90 19.37
C SER A 582 43.04 68.66 18.33
N GLY A 583 42.67 68.57 17.06
CA GLY A 583 43.38 69.22 15.95
C GLY A 583 43.24 70.75 15.91
N LEU A 584 42.28 71.33 16.64
CA LEU A 584 42.04 72.78 16.66
C LEU A 584 41.99 73.35 18.08
N LYS A 585 41.14 72.81 18.95
CA LYS A 585 40.85 73.41 20.26
C LYS A 585 40.47 72.34 21.29
N VAL A 586 41.05 72.44 22.47
CA VAL A 586 40.54 71.82 23.70
C VAL A 586 40.07 72.96 24.61
N VAL A 587 38.85 72.88 25.13
CA VAL A 587 38.32 73.82 26.13
C VAL A 587 37.98 73.02 27.37
N LEU A 588 38.61 73.38 28.49
CA LEU A 588 38.24 72.89 29.81
C LEU A 588 37.67 74.09 30.57
N GLU A 589 36.37 74.03 30.87
CA GLU A 589 35.66 75.07 31.60
C GLU A 589 35.08 74.46 32.87
N ALA A 590 35.24 75.17 33.99
CA ALA A 590 34.68 74.78 35.27
C ALA A 590 34.02 76.00 35.91
N GLY A 591 32.84 75.82 36.49
CA GLY A 591 32.06 76.94 37.03
C GLY A 591 32.65 77.57 38.31
N SER A 592 33.31 76.78 39.15
CA SER A 592 33.86 77.23 40.43
C SER A 592 35.38 77.11 40.53
N GLU A 593 35.93 75.97 40.11
CA GLU A 593 37.35 75.66 40.22
C GLU A 593 37.79 74.67 39.14
N LEU A 594 38.91 74.96 38.46
CA LEU A 594 39.64 74.01 37.63
C LEU A 594 41.02 73.77 38.26
N THR A 595 41.29 72.53 38.68
CA THR A 595 42.58 72.15 39.29
C THR A 595 43.26 71.03 38.51
N LEU A 596 44.52 71.24 38.13
CA LEU A 596 45.43 70.26 37.56
C LEU A 596 46.52 69.97 38.59
N LYS A 597 46.65 68.74 39.09
CA LYS A 597 47.60 68.38 40.15
C LYS A 597 48.44 67.16 39.74
N GLY A 598 49.75 67.19 40.02
CA GLY A 598 50.65 66.08 39.75
C GLY A 598 51.99 66.21 40.45
N GLY A 599 52.55 65.11 40.97
CA GLY A 599 53.92 65.07 41.54
C GLY A 599 54.20 66.11 42.64
N GLY A 600 53.20 66.44 43.46
CA GLY A 600 53.31 67.49 44.50
C GLY A 600 53.14 68.93 44.00
N SER A 601 52.96 69.15 42.70
CA SER A 601 52.70 70.45 42.08
C SER A 601 51.24 70.59 41.65
N PHE A 602 50.72 71.82 41.51
CA PHE A 602 49.39 72.05 40.95
C PHE A 602 49.25 73.40 40.23
N ILE A 603 48.26 73.45 39.35
CA ILE A 603 47.68 74.65 38.75
C ILE A 603 46.21 74.68 39.18
N LYS A 604 45.77 75.75 39.81
CA LYS A 604 44.37 75.93 40.21
C LYS A 604 43.85 77.26 39.69
N LEU A 605 42.71 77.24 39.04
CA LEU A 605 41.97 78.40 38.57
C LEU A 605 40.66 78.45 39.34
N ASP A 606 40.40 79.55 40.05
CA ASP A 606 39.15 79.79 40.77
C ASP A 606 38.76 81.27 40.71
N GLY A 607 37.71 81.67 41.45
CA GLY A 607 37.25 83.06 41.50
C GLY A 607 38.28 84.06 42.06
N GLY A 608 39.39 83.59 42.66
CA GLY A 608 40.49 84.40 43.18
C GLY A 608 41.69 84.55 42.24
N GLY A 609 41.75 83.80 41.13
CA GLY A 609 42.80 83.89 40.11
C GLY A 609 43.49 82.57 39.77
N VAL A 610 44.72 82.64 39.25
CA VAL A 610 45.53 81.47 38.87
C VAL A 610 46.63 81.23 39.91
N SER A 611 46.56 80.07 40.59
CA SER A 611 47.58 79.60 41.52
C SER A 611 48.47 78.56 40.85
N LEU A 612 49.80 78.77 40.88
CA LEU A 612 50.82 77.87 40.36
C LEU A 612 51.78 77.52 41.51
N VAL A 613 51.86 76.24 41.89
CA VAL A 613 52.68 75.79 43.04
C VAL A 613 53.48 74.56 42.67
N GLY A 614 54.79 74.57 42.93
CA GLY A 614 55.72 73.45 42.72
C GLY A 614 57.17 73.82 43.10
N PRO A 615 58.09 72.83 43.23
CA PRO A 615 59.49 73.07 43.63
C PRO A 615 60.25 74.00 42.67
N VAL A 616 59.96 73.92 41.37
CA VAL A 616 60.48 74.80 40.31
C VAL A 616 59.36 75.05 39.30
N ILE A 617 59.08 76.32 39.01
CA ILE A 617 58.10 76.73 37.99
C ILE A 617 58.88 77.36 36.83
N LYS A 618 58.91 76.69 35.68
CA LYS A 618 59.57 77.18 34.47
C LYS A 618 58.55 77.81 33.53
N ILE A 619 58.66 79.13 33.31
CA ILE A 619 57.82 79.89 32.39
C ILE A 619 58.71 80.31 31.21
N ASN A 620 58.33 79.91 29.99
CA ASN A 620 59.06 80.20 28.74
C ASN A 620 60.54 79.72 28.69
N SER A 621 60.94 78.71 29.46
CA SER A 621 62.33 78.19 29.46
C SER A 621 62.39 76.68 29.78
N GLY A 622 63.08 75.91 28.91
CA GLY A 622 63.55 74.55 29.17
C GLY A 622 62.48 73.45 29.39
N GLY A 623 62.21 72.66 28.34
CA GLY A 623 61.44 71.42 28.38
C GLY A 623 60.94 71.03 26.99
N ALA A 624 60.72 69.73 26.74
CA ALA A 624 59.93 69.24 25.62
C ALA A 624 58.58 68.74 26.18
N PRO A 625 57.45 68.95 25.49
CA PRO A 625 56.18 68.37 25.91
C PRO A 625 56.27 66.84 25.91
N GLY A 626 55.54 66.20 26.83
CA GLY A 626 55.28 64.76 26.72
C GLY A 626 54.41 64.51 25.48
N ASN A 627 54.71 63.45 24.73
CA ASN A 627 53.87 63.01 23.63
C ASN A 627 52.89 61.97 24.16
N GLY A 628 51.60 62.20 23.97
CA GLY A 628 50.59 61.19 24.27
C GLY A 628 50.58 60.10 23.19
N SER A 629 50.08 58.92 23.55
CA SER A 629 50.19 57.72 22.71
C SER A 629 49.37 57.75 21.40
N GLY A 630 48.53 58.77 21.21
CA GLY A 630 47.58 58.88 20.08
C GLY A 630 46.37 57.94 20.21
N ALA A 631 45.26 58.26 19.54
CA ALA A 631 44.06 57.41 19.51
C ALA A 631 44.06 56.53 18.25
N ALA A 632 44.07 55.20 18.42
CA ALA A 632 44.02 54.23 17.32
C ALA A 632 43.06 53.06 17.66
N PRO A 633 41.73 53.30 17.74
CA PRO A 633 40.77 52.25 18.04
C PRO A 633 40.69 51.22 16.92
N THR A 634 40.52 49.94 17.28
CA THR A 634 40.27 48.88 16.30
C THR A 634 38.84 49.02 15.74
N PRO A 635 38.63 49.02 14.41
CA PRO A 635 37.30 49.15 13.82
C PRO A 635 36.42 47.92 14.11
N PRO A 636 35.10 48.09 14.24
CA PRO A 636 34.19 46.97 14.43
C PRO A 636 34.16 46.07 13.20
N VAL A 637 34.04 44.77 13.43
CA VAL A 637 33.79 43.79 12.37
C VAL A 637 32.28 43.72 12.15
N LEU A 638 31.85 43.84 10.89
CA LEU A 638 30.43 43.77 10.53
C LEU A 638 29.88 42.36 10.80
N PRO A 639 28.61 42.23 11.24
CA PRO A 639 27.92 40.95 11.24
C PRO A 639 27.95 40.37 9.82
N LYS A 640 28.04 39.05 9.74
CA LYS A 640 27.80 38.36 8.49
C LYS A 640 26.32 38.56 8.10
N PRO A 641 26.00 38.64 6.80
CA PRO A 641 24.60 38.59 6.38
C PRO A 641 23.92 37.33 6.93
N ALA A 642 22.64 37.43 7.28
CA ALA A 642 21.81 36.25 7.51
C ALA A 642 21.85 35.36 6.25
N ASP A 643 21.70 34.05 6.42
CA ASP A 643 21.71 33.15 5.28
C ASP A 643 20.55 33.50 4.33
N THR A 644 20.89 33.79 3.07
CA THR A 644 19.94 34.16 2.01
C THR A 644 19.70 32.95 1.11
N ALA A 645 19.42 31.80 1.70
CA ALA A 645 19.23 30.56 0.96
C ALA A 645 18.07 30.68 -0.06
N PRO A 646 18.31 30.41 -1.36
CA PRO A 646 17.24 30.25 -2.34
C PRO A 646 16.40 28.99 -2.06
N VAL A 647 15.11 29.03 -2.38
CA VAL A 647 14.17 27.91 -2.23
C VAL A 647 14.50 26.77 -3.24
N GLY A 648 15.01 25.62 -2.75
CA GLY A 648 15.14 24.24 -3.31
C GLY A 648 15.82 24.03 -4.69
N ASP A 649 16.65 23.04 -5.02
CA ASP A 649 17.24 21.79 -4.45
C ASP A 649 18.65 21.60 -5.09
N LYS A 650 19.60 20.71 -4.72
CA LYS A 650 19.59 19.33 -4.20
C LYS A 650 20.83 19.08 -3.33
N THR A 651 20.74 18.13 -2.41
CA THR A 651 21.85 17.57 -1.63
C THR A 651 21.97 16.05 -1.83
N GLY A 652 23.16 15.50 -1.62
CA GLY A 652 23.42 14.07 -1.42
C GLY A 652 24.27 13.87 -0.17
N THR A 653 24.85 12.71 0.14
CA THR A 653 24.20 11.41 0.41
C THR A 653 24.55 11.00 1.86
N ALA A 654 23.72 10.14 2.43
CA ALA A 654 23.74 9.65 3.80
C ALA A 654 24.32 8.21 3.88
N ASN A 655 24.94 7.85 5.02
CA ASN A 655 25.49 6.50 5.26
C ASN A 655 24.62 5.65 6.18
N ILE A 656 24.77 4.35 5.96
CA ILE A 656 23.80 3.27 6.12
C ILE A 656 24.16 2.37 7.30
N ASN A 657 23.18 1.80 8.03
CA ASN A 657 23.45 0.78 9.06
C ASN A 657 22.91 -0.61 8.68
N VAL A 658 23.76 -1.63 8.82
CA VAL A 658 23.60 -2.98 8.25
C VAL A 658 22.83 -3.91 9.23
N PRO A 659 21.97 -4.84 8.75
CA PRO A 659 21.23 -5.77 9.61
C PRO A 659 22.11 -6.89 10.21
N PRO A 660 21.67 -7.53 11.31
CA PRO A 660 22.40 -8.65 11.92
C PRO A 660 22.35 -9.91 11.03
N PRO A 661 23.33 -10.81 11.15
CA PRO A 661 23.41 -11.99 10.31
C PRO A 661 22.35 -13.05 10.69
N PRO A 662 21.96 -13.93 9.76
CA PRO A 662 21.05 -15.02 10.02
C PRO A 662 21.67 -16.07 10.97
N THR A 663 20.81 -16.73 11.75
CA THR A 663 21.18 -17.78 12.71
C THR A 663 21.64 -19.05 11.97
N GLU A 664 22.94 -19.33 12.03
CA GLU A 664 23.49 -20.61 11.58
C GLU A 664 23.46 -21.68 12.69
N LYS A 665 23.10 -22.91 12.29
CA LYS A 665 23.14 -24.12 13.11
C LYS A 665 24.60 -24.55 13.37
N GLY A 666 24.99 -24.59 14.64
CA GLY A 666 25.89 -25.61 15.20
C GLY A 666 27.38 -25.29 15.27
N ALA A 667 27.84 -24.90 16.46
CA ALA A 667 29.15 -25.29 17.01
C ALA A 667 29.13 -25.15 18.55
N LYS A 668 29.53 -26.21 19.26
CA LYS A 668 29.59 -26.27 20.73
C LYS A 668 30.85 -25.52 21.24
N GLY A 669 30.64 -24.51 22.09
CA GLY A 669 31.63 -23.88 22.97
C GLY A 669 31.12 -23.86 24.42
N PRO A 670 31.97 -23.68 25.44
CA PRO A 670 31.69 -24.11 26.81
C PRO A 670 30.55 -23.31 27.44
N GLN A 671 29.59 -24.04 28.01
CA GLN A 671 28.41 -23.50 28.68
C GLN A 671 28.82 -22.79 29.97
N GLN A 672 28.67 -21.47 30.01
CA GLN A 672 28.52 -20.76 31.28
C GLN A 672 27.09 -20.95 31.77
N LEU A 673 26.96 -21.67 32.89
CA LEU A 673 25.72 -21.86 33.62
C LEU A 673 25.40 -20.55 34.37
N ILE A 674 24.50 -19.72 33.84
CA ILE A 674 23.92 -18.61 34.59
C ILE A 674 22.76 -19.20 35.40
N VAL A 675 22.94 -19.33 36.71
CA VAL A 675 21.90 -19.71 37.66
C VAL A 675 21.22 -18.44 38.13
N ASP A 676 20.00 -18.17 37.65
CA ASP A 676 19.13 -17.16 38.24
C ASP A 676 18.59 -17.69 39.57
N VAL A 677 19.07 -17.13 40.69
CA VAL A 677 18.51 -17.36 42.01
C VAL A 677 17.49 -16.27 42.30
N TRP A 678 16.21 -16.61 42.27
CA TRP A 678 15.15 -15.80 42.86
C TRP A 678 15.34 -15.76 44.38
N GLY A 679 15.65 -14.58 44.93
CA GLY A 679 15.85 -14.37 46.37
C GLY A 679 15.46 -12.96 46.81
N ASP A 680 14.58 -12.91 47.80
CA ASP A 680 13.99 -11.76 48.49
C ASP A 680 15.03 -10.70 48.95
N PRO A 681 14.84 -9.40 48.65
CA PRO A 681 15.79 -8.34 49.00
C PRO A 681 16.00 -8.07 50.50
N GLU A 682 15.30 -8.76 51.42
CA GLU A 682 15.48 -8.54 52.86
C GLU A 682 16.57 -9.38 53.56
N GLN A 683 17.29 -10.26 52.86
CA GLN A 683 18.42 -11.00 53.46
C GLN A 683 19.77 -10.63 52.83
N GLY A 684 20.49 -9.73 53.50
CA GLY A 684 21.87 -9.38 53.16
C GLY A 684 22.80 -10.59 53.30
N GLY A 685 23.51 -10.93 52.21
CA GLY A 685 24.51 -11.98 52.19
C GLY A 685 25.73 -11.55 51.36
N GLN A 686 26.86 -11.37 52.04
CA GLN A 686 28.18 -11.16 51.42
C GLN A 686 28.61 -12.44 50.68
N VAL A 687 29.07 -12.31 49.43
CA VAL A 687 29.78 -13.40 48.74
C VAL A 687 31.16 -12.93 48.32
N LYS A 688 32.18 -13.67 48.78
CA LYS A 688 33.60 -13.47 48.53
C LYS A 688 34.05 -14.51 47.50
N LEU A 689 34.61 -14.07 46.38
CA LEU A 689 35.17 -14.94 45.34
C LEU A 689 36.53 -15.50 45.80
N LEU A 690 36.75 -16.81 45.60
CA LEU A 690 38.06 -17.45 45.71
C LEU A 690 38.51 -17.91 44.33
N ASP A 691 39.81 -17.78 44.06
CA ASP A 691 40.45 -18.09 42.77
C ASP A 691 40.55 -19.61 42.51
N PRO A 692 40.64 -20.02 41.22
CA PRO A 692 40.59 -21.42 40.84
C PRO A 692 42.00 -22.03 40.72
N GLU A 693 42.27 -23.09 41.48
CA GLU A 693 43.37 -24.02 41.19
C GLU A 693 42.90 -25.48 41.23
N GLU A 694 43.25 -26.16 40.13
CA GLU A 694 43.80 -27.52 39.98
C GLU A 694 42.95 -28.79 40.19
N ASP A 695 43.03 -29.61 39.12
CA ASP A 695 43.07 -31.07 39.04
C ASP A 695 41.86 -31.93 39.46
N ALA A 696 41.15 -32.44 38.44
CA ALA A 696 41.04 -33.87 38.14
C ALA A 696 40.27 -34.12 36.82
#